data_AF-A0AAV1J568-F1
#
_entry.id   AF-A0AAV1J568-F1
#
_cell.length_a   1.000
_cell.length_b   1.000
_cell.length_c   1.000
_cell.angle_alpha   90.00
_cell.angle_beta   90.00
_cell.angle_gamma   90.00
#
_symmetry.space_group_name_H-M   'P 1'
#
loop_
_entity.id
_entity.type
_entity.pdbx_description
1 polymer ?
#
loop_
_entity_poly.entity_id
_entity_poly.type
_entity_poly.pdbx_seq_one_letter_code
_entity_poly.pdbx_strand_id
1 'polypeptide(L)'
;MLEVFNILTEAMYSKGDDHLLTHGKFNATYSEGADELKEATDFNATEFNTTLANQVKKDLTQVAEPNTSNNLKPFMKDMVEICGNYLAQYAEYNKDKGPAFKLLVKAMKTKGSQQLYQKGKARRTYGKAATELEEAKGIESDHDDPNLSQEIHNALSKLVESQTPADLKVDMKETLDLCSKYLSQCAVDEIERGPAFDLLIKELEKHGHESFTPEFPVVPTRFAAAYTLKSAPGLTSVTPDPTTAPVFLGPLHKAVDTVTPKNLKKDMDEVIERCANYLSAFVRDREKAMQALIQMMKSNPKNDVAKRLNYGMTYDTGVKEIESAPLIVPFMPIKDIADEAKEHLNKDMEKVTPPNLKIAMKALVQDAARFLSQGVALRSGVAGERYPINFLAAVKNSLGTRKLFKYKALGQTYSDGADVLKCSGPLESDPKAEELQYKISAEMQRGVPPKLSPALAADINVTMDDASKHLAKVGMEKGEALQHLVNLMKDQGDAPLGTIQGYQQSYNDGARRIEQSKSLATEKVEKGLYESLKEKFTSLVESKPKKEHAKVMPGVVDDASKFLASPLPETDEEKRQVLADLMARKEDEIMRTEGIYKITYTEAGQDIIHAPVGVTTARDENAKREIHESIKSVIPDEKKIQDILKGFSVAYVLTGLIMRITPSTCL
;
A
#
# COMPACT_ATOMS: atom_id res chain seq x y z
N MET A 1 3.32 -15.17 -17.75
CA MET A 1 2.73 -13.82 -17.73
C MET A 1 3.42 -12.87 -18.71
N LEU A 2 4.72 -12.56 -18.59
CA LEU A 2 5.39 -11.63 -19.53
C LEU A 2 5.23 -12.02 -21.02
N GLU A 3 5.38 -13.31 -21.34
CA GLU A 3 5.21 -13.80 -22.71
C GLU A 3 3.80 -13.51 -23.28
N VAL A 4 2.74 -13.82 -22.52
CA VAL A 4 1.36 -13.53 -22.95
C VAL A 4 1.04 -12.04 -22.96
N PHE A 5 1.68 -11.24 -22.11
CA PHE A 5 1.57 -9.77 -22.18
C PHE A 5 2.12 -9.21 -23.49
N ASN A 6 3.28 -9.71 -23.92
CA ASN A 6 3.88 -9.30 -25.20
C ASN A 6 2.99 -9.73 -26.37
N ILE A 7 2.49 -10.97 -26.37
CA ILE A 7 1.57 -11.47 -27.40
C ILE A 7 0.30 -10.59 -27.49
N LEU A 8 -0.30 -10.25 -26.33
CA LEU A 8 -1.49 -9.41 -26.29
C LEU A 8 -1.22 -8.02 -26.87
N THR A 9 -0.18 -7.33 -26.40
CA THR A 9 0.13 -5.97 -26.85
C THR A 9 0.52 -5.92 -28.34
N GLU A 10 1.27 -6.91 -28.84
CA GLU A 10 1.58 -7.03 -30.28
C GLU A 10 0.33 -7.26 -31.14
N ALA A 11 -0.61 -8.07 -30.64
CA ALA A 11 -1.90 -8.28 -31.31
C ALA A 11 -2.73 -6.98 -31.36
N MET A 12 -2.70 -6.18 -30.29
CA MET A 12 -3.34 -4.86 -30.27
C MET A 12 -2.68 -3.89 -31.26
N TYR A 13 -1.34 -3.80 -31.33
CA TYR A 13 -0.68 -2.99 -32.36
C TYR A 13 -1.03 -3.41 -33.78
N SER A 14 -1.24 -4.71 -34.01
CA SER A 14 -1.63 -5.23 -35.32
C SER A 14 -3.05 -4.78 -35.73
N LYS A 15 -3.91 -4.48 -34.76
CA LYS A 15 -5.22 -3.83 -34.99
C LYS A 15 -5.11 -2.33 -35.25
N GLY A 16 -4.06 -1.68 -34.76
CA GLY A 16 -3.73 -0.29 -35.06
C GLY A 16 -4.81 0.69 -34.59
N ASP A 17 -5.27 1.54 -35.50
CA ASP A 17 -6.21 2.63 -35.23
C ASP A 17 -7.68 2.17 -35.15
N ASP A 18 -7.93 0.86 -35.21
CA ASP A 18 -9.24 0.29 -34.94
C ASP A 18 -9.73 0.73 -33.55
N HIS A 19 -11.03 0.97 -33.43
CA HIS A 19 -11.66 1.39 -32.19
C HIS A 19 -11.58 0.30 -31.12
N LEU A 20 -11.08 0.64 -29.92
CA LEU A 20 -11.06 -0.25 -28.76
C LEU A 20 -12.20 0.05 -27.78
N LEU A 21 -12.32 1.31 -27.33
CA LEU A 21 -13.33 1.67 -26.33
C LEU A 21 -13.76 3.15 -26.37
N THR A 22 -14.99 3.39 -25.92
CA THR A 22 -15.58 4.72 -25.64
C THR A 22 -16.12 4.74 -24.22
N HIS A 23 -15.82 5.78 -23.45
CA HIS A 23 -16.41 5.99 -22.14
C HIS A 23 -16.53 7.49 -21.81
N GLY A 24 -17.75 7.99 -21.64
CA GLY A 24 -17.99 9.43 -21.51
C GLY A 24 -17.48 10.20 -22.74
N LYS A 25 -16.62 11.19 -22.50
CA LYS A 25 -15.93 12.02 -23.50
C LYS A 25 -14.61 11.37 -23.98
N PHE A 26 -14.20 10.24 -23.41
CA PHE A 26 -12.98 9.52 -23.75
C PHE A 26 -13.20 8.47 -24.85
N ASN A 27 -12.22 8.36 -25.74
CA ASN A 27 -12.15 7.37 -26.80
C ASN A 27 -10.69 6.90 -26.94
N ALA A 28 -10.48 5.61 -27.22
CA ALA A 28 -9.15 5.06 -27.48
C ALA A 28 -9.17 4.01 -28.60
N THR A 29 -8.06 3.92 -29.33
CA THR A 29 -7.77 2.85 -30.30
C THR A 29 -7.06 1.65 -29.65
N TYR A 30 -6.88 0.57 -30.41
CA TYR A 30 -6.05 -0.56 -29.95
C TYR A 30 -4.57 -0.19 -29.78
N SER A 31 -4.00 0.62 -30.68
CA SER A 31 -2.62 1.11 -30.58
C SER A 31 -2.41 1.93 -29.31
N GLU A 32 -3.29 2.90 -29.03
CA GLU A 32 -3.25 3.73 -27.82
C GLU A 32 -3.43 2.89 -26.56
N GLY A 33 -4.33 1.91 -26.57
CA GLY A 33 -4.49 0.97 -25.44
C GLY A 33 -3.24 0.11 -25.20
N ALA A 34 -2.52 -0.28 -26.25
CA ALA A 34 -1.29 -1.07 -26.13
C ALA A 34 -0.13 -0.23 -25.56
N ASP A 35 -0.02 1.03 -26.00
CA ASP A 35 0.94 2.00 -25.46
C ASP A 35 0.69 2.21 -23.96
N GLU A 36 -0.55 2.49 -23.58
CA GLU A 36 -0.96 2.66 -22.17
C GLU A 36 -0.65 1.42 -21.32
N LEU A 37 -0.89 0.20 -21.83
CA LEU A 37 -0.52 -1.02 -21.10
C LEU A 37 0.99 -1.16 -20.91
N LYS A 38 1.81 -0.75 -21.88
CA LYS A 38 3.28 -0.84 -21.79
C LYS A 38 3.88 0.25 -20.90
N GLU A 39 3.23 1.40 -20.79
CA GLU A 39 3.63 2.50 -19.91
C GLU A 39 3.12 2.31 -18.47
N ALA A 40 2.13 1.45 -18.26
CA ALA A 40 1.58 1.15 -16.95
C ALA A 40 2.64 0.67 -15.95
N THR A 41 2.74 1.37 -14.81
CA THR A 41 3.62 0.98 -13.70
C THR A 41 2.96 -0.02 -12.74
N ASP A 42 1.64 -0.15 -12.79
CA ASP A 42 0.84 -1.09 -11.98
C ASP A 42 -0.48 -1.41 -12.70
N PHE A 43 -0.96 -2.65 -12.57
CA PHE A 43 -2.23 -3.13 -13.13
C PHE A 43 -3.35 -3.26 -12.09
N ASN A 44 -3.18 -2.68 -10.89
CA ASN A 44 -4.25 -2.59 -9.91
C ASN A 44 -5.44 -1.81 -10.47
N ALA A 45 -6.55 -2.52 -10.68
CA ALA A 45 -7.79 -1.96 -11.15
C ALA A 45 -8.90 -2.20 -10.12
N THR A 46 -9.42 -1.12 -9.55
CA THR A 46 -10.58 -1.10 -8.64
C THR A 46 -11.58 -0.01 -9.00
N GLU A 47 -11.09 1.04 -9.66
CA GLU A 47 -11.87 2.21 -10.09
C GLU A 47 -12.34 2.04 -11.55
N PHE A 48 -12.97 0.90 -11.86
CA PHE A 48 -13.48 0.63 -13.22
C PHE A 48 -14.98 0.38 -13.25
N ASN A 49 -15.59 0.67 -14.39
CA ASN A 49 -16.95 0.25 -14.71
C ASN A 49 -16.96 -1.20 -15.22
N THR A 50 -17.74 -2.06 -14.56
CA THR A 50 -17.77 -3.50 -14.82
C THR A 50 -18.32 -3.85 -16.20
N THR A 51 -19.31 -3.11 -16.69
CA THR A 51 -19.85 -3.29 -18.05
C THR A 51 -18.80 -2.98 -19.10
N LEU A 52 -18.08 -1.86 -18.94
CA LEU A 52 -16.99 -1.48 -19.84
C LEU A 52 -15.86 -2.52 -19.80
N ALA A 53 -15.42 -2.94 -18.62
CA ALA A 53 -14.37 -3.93 -18.47
C ALA A 53 -14.71 -5.26 -19.16
N ASN A 54 -15.96 -5.72 -19.07
CA ASN A 54 -16.38 -6.95 -19.74
C ASN A 54 -16.40 -6.81 -21.26
N GLN A 55 -16.76 -5.65 -21.80
CA GLN A 55 -16.66 -5.37 -23.22
C GLN A 55 -15.20 -5.39 -23.69
N VAL A 56 -14.31 -4.66 -23.00
CA VAL A 56 -12.88 -4.61 -23.33
C VAL A 56 -12.25 -6.01 -23.26
N LYS A 57 -12.53 -6.80 -22.21
CA LYS A 57 -12.02 -8.18 -22.09
C LYS A 57 -12.44 -9.07 -23.27
N LYS A 58 -13.70 -8.95 -23.71
CA LYS A 58 -14.21 -9.72 -24.86
C LYS A 58 -13.43 -9.35 -26.12
N ASP A 59 -13.20 -8.07 -26.35
CA ASP A 59 -12.50 -7.56 -27.52
C ASP A 59 -11.02 -7.96 -27.52
N LEU A 60 -10.34 -7.82 -26.36
CA LEU A 60 -8.97 -8.28 -26.18
C LEU A 60 -8.81 -9.79 -26.35
N THR A 61 -9.78 -10.59 -25.89
CA THR A 61 -9.79 -12.05 -26.08
C THR A 61 -9.79 -12.39 -27.58
N GLN A 62 -10.67 -11.75 -28.35
CA GLN A 62 -10.77 -11.99 -29.80
C GLN A 62 -9.50 -11.59 -30.54
N VAL A 63 -8.85 -10.50 -30.11
CA VAL A 63 -7.62 -10.01 -30.73
C VAL A 63 -6.43 -10.92 -30.41
N ALA A 64 -6.34 -11.44 -29.18
CA ALA A 64 -5.25 -12.31 -28.76
C ALA A 64 -5.36 -13.76 -29.26
N GLU A 65 -6.59 -14.25 -29.52
CA GLU A 65 -6.86 -15.66 -29.84
C GLU A 65 -6.01 -16.22 -30.99
N PRO A 66 -5.84 -15.54 -32.15
CA PRO A 66 -5.06 -16.06 -33.27
C PRO A 66 -3.57 -16.29 -32.96
N ASN A 67 -3.03 -15.54 -31.99
CA ASN A 67 -1.61 -15.53 -31.63
C ASN A 67 -1.32 -16.34 -30.35
N THR A 68 -2.35 -16.92 -29.72
CA THR A 68 -2.22 -17.63 -28.44
C THR A 68 -2.17 -19.14 -28.64
N SER A 69 -1.02 -19.74 -28.36
CA SER A 69 -0.87 -21.21 -28.37
C SER A 69 -1.68 -21.89 -27.26
N ASN A 70 -2.04 -23.16 -27.46
CA ASN A 70 -2.91 -23.90 -26.52
C ASN A 70 -2.36 -23.96 -25.07
N ASN A 71 -1.05 -24.07 -24.89
CA ASN A 71 -0.41 -24.09 -23.57
C ASN A 71 -0.42 -22.71 -22.88
N LEU A 72 -0.60 -21.64 -23.63
CA LEU A 72 -0.64 -20.27 -23.11
C LEU A 72 -2.07 -19.77 -22.86
N LYS A 73 -3.11 -20.45 -23.36
CA LYS A 73 -4.51 -20.04 -23.22
C LYS A 73 -4.93 -19.71 -21.77
N PRO A 74 -4.60 -20.53 -20.75
CA PRO A 74 -4.95 -20.18 -19.37
C PRO A 74 -4.29 -18.89 -18.89
N PHE A 75 -3.02 -18.68 -19.23
CA PHE A 75 -2.28 -17.46 -18.89
C PHE A 75 -2.77 -16.23 -19.66
N MET A 76 -3.16 -16.41 -20.93
CA MET A 76 -3.74 -15.35 -21.75
C MET A 76 -5.09 -14.90 -21.18
N LYS A 77 -5.92 -15.84 -20.71
CA LYS A 77 -7.18 -15.51 -20.04
C LYS A 77 -6.96 -14.59 -18.84
N ASP A 78 -6.02 -14.93 -17.96
CA ASP A 78 -5.62 -14.09 -16.82
C ASP A 78 -5.10 -12.73 -17.28
N MET A 79 -4.26 -12.70 -18.32
CA MET A 79 -3.68 -11.46 -18.84
C MET A 79 -4.75 -10.52 -19.42
N VAL A 80 -5.69 -11.05 -20.18
CA VAL A 80 -6.82 -10.29 -20.72
C VAL A 80 -7.69 -9.74 -19.60
N GLU A 81 -7.92 -10.51 -18.53
CA GLU A 81 -8.68 -10.02 -17.38
C GLU A 81 -7.98 -8.85 -16.68
N ILE A 82 -6.66 -8.97 -16.43
CA ILE A 82 -5.84 -7.92 -15.81
C ILE A 82 -5.82 -6.67 -16.69
N CYS A 83 -5.46 -6.80 -17.97
CA CYS A 83 -5.35 -5.68 -18.90
C CYS A 83 -6.71 -5.04 -19.20
N GLY A 84 -7.77 -5.84 -19.32
CA GLY A 84 -9.12 -5.35 -19.61
C GLY A 84 -9.71 -4.55 -18.44
N ASN A 85 -9.51 -5.00 -17.19
CA ASN A 85 -9.88 -4.21 -16.02
C ASN A 85 -9.08 -2.90 -15.93
N TYR A 86 -7.76 -2.97 -16.20
CA TYR A 86 -6.89 -1.80 -16.18
C TYR A 86 -7.31 -0.76 -17.24
N LEU A 87 -7.53 -1.17 -18.49
CA LEU A 87 -7.96 -0.27 -19.56
C LEU A 87 -9.35 0.34 -19.29
N ALA A 88 -10.25 -0.41 -18.66
CA ALA A 88 -11.54 0.15 -18.23
C ALA A 88 -11.39 1.18 -17.10
N GLN A 89 -10.46 0.97 -16.16
CA GLN A 89 -10.11 1.98 -15.14
C GLN A 89 -9.46 3.21 -15.79
N TYR A 90 -8.56 3.01 -16.74
CA TYR A 90 -7.95 4.11 -17.48
C TYR A 90 -9.02 4.93 -18.21
N ALA A 91 -9.99 4.28 -18.84
CA ALA A 91 -11.12 4.95 -19.46
C ALA A 91 -11.99 5.73 -18.46
N GLU A 92 -12.24 5.16 -17.27
CA GLU A 92 -12.95 5.83 -16.18
C GLU A 92 -12.23 7.12 -15.74
N TYR A 93 -10.91 7.08 -15.53
CA TYR A 93 -10.11 8.24 -15.15
C TYR A 93 -10.09 9.36 -16.21
N ASN A 94 -10.37 9.01 -17.47
CA ASN A 94 -10.33 9.95 -18.59
C ASN A 94 -11.73 10.33 -19.10
N LYS A 95 -12.81 9.79 -18.54
CA LYS A 95 -14.18 9.93 -19.07
C LYS A 95 -14.64 11.39 -19.22
N ASP A 96 -14.10 12.30 -18.42
CA ASP A 96 -14.42 13.73 -18.47
C ASP A 96 -13.41 14.56 -19.29
N LYS A 97 -12.31 13.95 -19.76
CA LYS A 97 -11.19 14.60 -20.46
C LYS A 97 -11.38 14.66 -21.98
N GLY A 98 -12.45 15.31 -22.42
CA GLY A 98 -12.80 15.49 -23.83
C GLY A 98 -12.00 16.56 -24.61
N PRO A 99 -12.45 16.93 -25.83
CA PRO A 99 -11.81 17.98 -26.63
C PRO A 99 -11.70 19.34 -25.92
N ALA A 100 -12.72 19.73 -25.15
CA ALA A 100 -12.69 20.97 -24.36
C ALA A 100 -11.59 20.95 -23.28
N PHE A 101 -11.40 19.82 -22.61
CA PHE A 101 -10.30 19.61 -21.66
C PHE A 101 -8.93 19.76 -22.33
N LYS A 102 -8.73 19.12 -23.49
CA LYS A 102 -7.48 19.25 -24.26
C LYS A 102 -7.19 20.72 -24.65
N LEU A 103 -8.23 21.47 -25.03
CA LEU A 103 -8.12 22.91 -25.33
C LEU A 103 -7.71 23.72 -24.09
N LEU A 104 -8.38 23.49 -22.95
CA LEU A 104 -8.06 24.16 -21.69
C LEU A 104 -6.61 23.91 -21.27
N VAL A 105 -6.19 22.64 -21.21
CA VAL A 105 -4.82 22.25 -20.83
C VAL A 105 -3.79 22.88 -21.76
N LYS A 106 -4.05 22.90 -23.08
CA LYS A 106 -3.17 23.58 -24.05
C LYS A 106 -3.05 25.08 -23.78
N ALA A 107 -4.18 25.75 -23.49
CA ALA A 107 -4.18 27.18 -23.15
C ALA A 107 -3.41 27.45 -21.84
N MET A 108 -3.56 26.58 -20.84
CA MET A 108 -2.85 26.68 -19.57
C MET A 108 -1.33 26.49 -19.77
N LYS A 109 -0.91 25.47 -20.54
CA LYS A 109 0.50 25.27 -20.91
C LYS A 109 1.10 26.47 -21.64
N THR A 110 0.31 27.12 -22.50
CA THR A 110 0.74 28.34 -23.22
C THR A 110 1.00 29.50 -22.25
N LYS A 111 0.20 29.65 -21.19
CA LYS A 111 0.50 30.63 -20.12
C LYS A 111 1.69 30.23 -19.25
N GLY A 112 1.98 28.95 -19.14
CA GLY A 112 3.22 28.42 -18.58
C GLY A 112 3.45 28.82 -17.13
N SER A 113 4.50 29.62 -16.87
CA SER A 113 4.97 29.96 -15.52
C SER A 113 4.14 31.03 -14.79
N GLN A 114 3.13 31.61 -15.44
CA GLN A 114 2.24 32.56 -14.77
C GLN A 114 1.48 31.90 -13.62
N GLN A 115 1.33 32.62 -12.51
CA GLN A 115 0.60 32.13 -11.35
C GLN A 115 -0.90 32.00 -11.66
N LEU A 116 -1.47 30.84 -11.32
CA LEU A 116 -2.90 30.58 -11.40
C LEU A 116 -3.56 30.92 -10.06
N TYR A 117 -3.03 30.38 -8.96
CA TYR A 117 -3.54 30.63 -7.61
C TYR A 117 -2.44 30.52 -6.54
N GLN A 118 -2.71 31.04 -5.35
CA GLN A 118 -1.92 30.82 -4.15
C GLN A 118 -2.81 30.82 -2.91
N LYS A 119 -2.73 29.75 -2.11
CA LYS A 119 -3.44 29.60 -0.84
C LYS A 119 -2.52 28.96 0.19
N GLY A 120 -2.18 29.68 1.26
CA GLY A 120 -1.23 29.21 2.25
C GLY A 120 0.12 28.83 1.60
N LYS A 121 0.57 27.59 1.82
CA LYS A 121 1.78 27.03 1.19
C LYS A 121 1.54 26.49 -0.24
N ALA A 122 0.29 26.23 -0.62
CA ALA A 122 -0.04 25.75 -1.96
C ALA A 122 0.03 26.91 -2.97
N ARG A 123 0.88 26.73 -3.98
CA ARG A 123 1.06 27.69 -5.07
C ARG A 123 1.14 26.95 -6.40
N ARG A 124 0.35 27.39 -7.38
CA ARG A 124 0.38 26.80 -8.73
C ARG A 124 0.51 27.83 -9.82
N THR A 125 1.27 27.46 -10.83
CA THR A 125 1.28 28.13 -12.12
C THR A 125 0.30 27.44 -13.06
N TYR A 126 -0.10 28.12 -14.13
CA TYR A 126 -0.94 27.51 -15.16
C TYR A 126 -0.32 26.22 -15.73
N GLY A 127 0.99 26.23 -16.00
CA GLY A 127 1.71 25.07 -16.54
C GLY A 127 1.71 23.88 -15.57
N LYS A 128 1.98 24.10 -14.27
CA LYS A 128 1.94 23.02 -13.27
C LYS A 128 0.53 22.45 -13.09
N ALA A 129 -0.47 23.33 -13.00
CA ALA A 129 -1.87 22.91 -12.90
C ALA A 129 -2.33 22.12 -14.14
N ALA A 130 -1.81 22.46 -15.33
CA ALA A 130 -2.11 21.71 -16.55
C ALA A 130 -1.55 20.28 -16.48
N THR A 131 -0.32 20.12 -16.01
CA THR A 131 0.29 18.79 -15.78
C THR A 131 -0.49 17.99 -14.74
N GLU A 132 -0.87 18.60 -13.60
CA GLU A 132 -1.68 17.94 -12.57
C GLU A 132 -3.02 17.44 -13.13
N LEU A 133 -3.70 18.24 -13.96
CA LEU A 133 -4.95 17.83 -14.61
C LEU A 133 -4.76 16.66 -15.59
N GLU A 134 -3.67 16.66 -16.37
CA GLU A 134 -3.35 15.57 -17.29
C GLU A 134 -3.11 14.26 -16.54
N GLU A 135 -2.29 14.31 -15.47
CA GLU A 135 -1.89 13.16 -14.66
C GLU A 135 -2.99 12.69 -13.68
N ALA A 136 -4.08 13.44 -13.53
CA ALA A 136 -5.17 13.15 -12.60
C ALA A 136 -5.87 11.81 -12.90
N LYS A 137 -6.06 10.98 -11.87
CA LYS A 137 -6.84 9.73 -11.90
C LYS A 137 -8.35 10.00 -11.74
N GLY A 138 -8.92 10.76 -12.68
CA GLY A 138 -10.24 11.38 -12.54
C GLY A 138 -10.14 12.81 -12.02
N ILE A 139 -11.14 13.64 -12.35
CA ILE A 139 -11.18 15.07 -11.98
C ILE A 139 -12.41 15.42 -11.14
N GLU A 140 -13.14 14.41 -10.66
CA GLU A 140 -14.20 14.61 -9.68
C GLU A 140 -13.60 15.01 -8.32
N SER A 141 -14.28 15.92 -7.63
CA SER A 141 -13.86 16.44 -6.33
C SER A 141 -14.96 16.27 -5.31
N ASP A 142 -14.59 15.90 -4.07
CA ASP A 142 -15.53 15.72 -2.96
C ASP A 142 -15.26 16.64 -1.76
N HIS A 143 -14.18 17.43 -1.80
CA HIS A 143 -13.78 18.37 -0.74
C HIS A 143 -12.93 19.56 -1.24
N ASP A 144 -13.37 20.21 -2.31
CA ASP A 144 -12.78 21.48 -2.73
C ASP A 144 -13.02 22.61 -1.72
N ASP A 145 -12.18 23.64 -1.76
CA ASP A 145 -12.54 24.94 -1.17
C ASP A 145 -13.40 25.72 -2.17
N PRO A 146 -14.66 26.05 -1.86
CA PRO A 146 -15.55 26.70 -2.82
C PRO A 146 -15.10 28.09 -3.26
N ASN A 147 -14.43 28.85 -2.38
CA ASN A 147 -13.94 30.19 -2.70
C ASN A 147 -12.74 30.11 -3.65
N LEU A 148 -11.80 29.22 -3.36
CA LEU A 148 -10.64 28.99 -4.23
C LEU A 148 -11.07 28.37 -5.57
N SER A 149 -12.02 27.43 -5.54
CA SER A 149 -12.60 26.82 -6.74
C SER A 149 -13.21 27.89 -7.65
N GLN A 150 -13.99 28.83 -7.08
CA GLN A 150 -14.56 29.93 -7.85
C GLN A 150 -13.49 30.90 -8.39
N GLU A 151 -12.43 31.18 -7.63
CA GLU A 151 -11.29 31.99 -8.08
C GLU A 151 -10.61 31.35 -9.29
N ILE A 152 -10.28 30.06 -9.19
CA ILE A 152 -9.67 29.27 -10.26
C ILE A 152 -10.60 29.23 -11.48
N HIS A 153 -11.88 28.95 -11.28
CA HIS A 153 -12.88 28.93 -12.35
C HIS A 153 -12.88 30.25 -13.13
N ASN A 154 -12.89 31.39 -12.44
CA ASN A 154 -12.87 32.70 -13.08
C ASN A 154 -11.58 32.96 -13.87
N ALA A 155 -10.44 32.51 -13.35
CA ALA A 155 -9.14 32.65 -14.02
C ALA A 155 -9.03 31.77 -15.27
N LEU A 156 -9.54 30.53 -15.21
CA LEU A 156 -9.58 29.61 -16.35
C LEU A 156 -10.61 30.03 -17.40
N SER A 157 -11.78 30.53 -16.99
CA SER A 157 -12.81 31.05 -17.92
C SER A 157 -12.25 32.16 -18.81
N LYS A 158 -11.56 33.14 -18.20
CA LYS A 158 -10.91 34.24 -18.93
C LYS A 158 -9.81 33.76 -19.89
N LEU A 159 -9.13 32.67 -19.54
CA LEU A 159 -8.06 32.10 -20.35
C LEU A 159 -8.58 31.52 -21.68
N VAL A 160 -9.76 30.90 -21.66
CA VAL A 160 -10.30 30.15 -22.82
C VAL A 160 -11.44 30.86 -23.55
N GLU A 161 -11.95 31.99 -23.02
CA GLU A 161 -13.11 32.72 -23.54
C GLU A 161 -13.00 33.02 -25.05
N SER A 162 -11.86 33.51 -25.52
CA SER A 162 -11.64 33.87 -26.93
C SER A 162 -11.16 32.70 -27.80
N GLN A 163 -10.88 31.53 -27.20
CA GLN A 163 -10.29 30.37 -27.86
C GLN A 163 -11.29 29.23 -28.04
N THR A 164 -12.41 29.25 -27.31
CA THR A 164 -13.39 28.16 -27.30
C THR A 164 -14.33 28.23 -28.51
N PRO A 165 -14.32 27.22 -29.39
CA PRO A 165 -15.26 27.12 -30.50
C PRO A 165 -16.73 27.10 -30.03
N ALA A 166 -17.65 27.55 -30.87
CA ALA A 166 -19.07 27.67 -30.51
C ALA A 166 -19.70 26.33 -30.09
N ASP A 167 -19.32 25.26 -30.78
CA ASP A 167 -19.73 23.88 -30.54
C ASP A 167 -19.18 23.28 -29.24
N LEU A 168 -18.08 23.83 -28.70
CA LEU A 168 -17.47 23.37 -27.44
C LEU A 168 -17.84 24.22 -26.21
N LYS A 169 -18.68 25.25 -26.33
CA LYS A 169 -18.97 26.17 -25.22
C LYS A 169 -19.64 25.50 -24.02
N VAL A 170 -20.56 24.58 -24.26
CA VAL A 170 -21.25 23.83 -23.19
C VAL A 170 -20.26 22.91 -22.48
N ASP A 171 -19.54 22.09 -23.24
CA ASP A 171 -18.52 21.19 -22.73
C ASP A 171 -17.40 21.91 -21.98
N MET A 172 -17.00 23.09 -22.46
CA MET A 172 -15.98 23.91 -21.79
C MET A 172 -16.48 24.41 -20.44
N LYS A 173 -17.75 24.80 -20.31
CA LYS A 173 -18.31 25.23 -19.02
C LYS A 173 -18.25 24.10 -17.98
N GLU A 174 -18.61 22.88 -18.37
CA GLU A 174 -18.50 21.70 -17.50
C GLU A 174 -17.04 21.38 -17.15
N THR A 175 -16.16 21.43 -18.16
CA THR A 175 -14.72 21.20 -17.99
C THR A 175 -14.12 22.18 -16.99
N LEU A 176 -14.48 23.47 -17.08
CA LEU A 176 -14.01 24.52 -16.17
C LEU A 176 -14.45 24.26 -14.73
N ASP A 177 -15.70 23.86 -14.51
CA ASP A 177 -16.24 23.54 -13.18
C ASP A 177 -15.53 22.34 -12.54
N LEU A 178 -15.35 21.25 -13.29
CA LEU A 178 -14.64 20.06 -12.80
C LEU A 178 -13.16 20.38 -12.50
N CYS A 179 -12.46 21.00 -13.45
CA CYS A 179 -11.04 21.31 -13.30
C CYS A 179 -10.79 22.30 -12.15
N SER A 180 -11.67 23.29 -11.95
CA SER A 180 -11.47 24.27 -10.87
C SER A 180 -11.67 23.66 -9.49
N LYS A 181 -12.66 22.77 -9.33
CA LYS A 181 -12.88 22.03 -8.08
C LYS A 181 -11.73 21.08 -7.79
N TYR A 182 -11.31 20.30 -8.79
CA TYR A 182 -10.17 19.41 -8.67
C TYR A 182 -8.89 20.16 -8.25
N LEU A 183 -8.53 21.25 -8.94
CA LEU A 183 -7.34 22.03 -8.59
C LEU A 183 -7.43 22.69 -7.21
N SER A 184 -8.63 23.09 -6.79
CA SER A 184 -8.88 23.60 -5.43
C SER A 184 -8.67 22.50 -4.39
N GLN A 185 -9.14 21.28 -4.66
CA GLN A 185 -8.87 20.12 -3.82
C GLN A 185 -7.37 19.79 -3.76
N CYS A 186 -6.64 19.80 -4.88
CA CYS A 186 -5.19 19.62 -4.87
C CYS A 186 -4.48 20.63 -3.95
N ALA A 187 -4.96 21.87 -3.90
CA ALA A 187 -4.43 22.88 -2.99
C ALA A 187 -4.73 22.55 -1.52
N VAL A 188 -5.95 22.06 -1.22
CA VAL A 188 -6.32 21.59 0.13
C VAL A 188 -5.44 20.41 0.52
N ASP A 189 -5.27 19.43 -0.37
CA ASP A 189 -4.44 18.24 -0.17
C ASP A 189 -2.98 18.61 0.07
N GLU A 190 -2.40 19.52 -0.71
CA GLU A 190 -1.01 19.94 -0.47
C GLU A 190 -0.84 20.63 0.89
N ILE A 191 -1.83 21.42 1.31
CA ILE A 191 -1.82 22.07 2.62
C ILE A 191 -1.91 21.01 3.73
N GLU A 192 -2.76 20.01 3.56
CA GLU A 192 -3.14 19.07 4.61
C GLU A 192 -2.32 17.77 4.66
N ARG A 193 -1.85 17.28 3.51
CA ARG A 193 -1.41 15.89 3.25
C ARG A 193 -0.06 15.77 2.53
N GLY A 194 0.79 16.79 2.59
CA GLY A 194 2.12 16.76 1.96
C GLY A 194 3.04 15.60 2.41
N PRO A 195 4.33 15.59 2.04
CA PRO A 195 5.21 14.42 2.15
C PRO A 195 5.29 13.73 3.53
N ALA A 196 5.09 14.48 4.62
CA ALA A 196 5.04 13.92 5.97
C ALA A 196 3.78 13.05 6.21
N PHE A 197 2.63 13.41 5.65
CA PHE A 197 1.41 12.61 5.68
C PHE A 197 1.58 11.32 4.87
N ASP A 198 2.19 11.39 3.68
CA ASP A 198 2.48 10.20 2.87
C ASP A 198 3.35 9.20 3.64
N LEU A 199 4.39 9.70 4.33
CA LEU A 199 5.24 8.87 5.20
C LEU A 199 4.43 8.26 6.35
N LEU A 200 3.57 9.04 7.01
CA LEU A 200 2.70 8.54 8.08
C LEU A 200 1.78 7.42 7.61
N ILE A 201 1.07 7.62 6.51
CA ILE A 201 0.17 6.61 5.94
C ILE A 201 0.95 5.35 5.59
N LYS A 202 2.11 5.50 4.93
CA LYS A 202 2.97 4.37 4.56
C LYS A 202 3.36 3.52 5.76
N GLU A 203 3.81 4.13 6.86
CA GLU A 203 4.19 3.39 8.07
C GLU A 203 2.99 2.75 8.77
N LEU A 204 1.84 3.41 8.79
CA LEU A 204 0.62 2.82 9.33
C LEU A 204 0.19 1.58 8.53
N GLU A 205 0.31 1.60 7.21
CA GLU A 205 -0.01 0.44 6.34
C GLU A 205 1.03 -0.68 6.44
N LYS A 206 2.32 -0.33 6.42
CA LYS A 206 3.44 -1.26 6.62
C LYS A 206 3.29 -2.06 7.91
N HIS A 207 2.78 -1.43 8.97
CA HIS A 207 2.49 -2.06 10.27
C HIS A 207 0.99 -2.28 10.50
N GLY A 208 0.21 -2.47 9.44
CA GLY A 208 -1.25 -2.44 9.48
C GLY A 208 -1.94 -3.43 10.43
N HIS A 209 -1.28 -4.55 10.73
CA HIS A 209 -1.75 -5.55 11.69
C HIS A 209 -1.63 -5.11 13.16
N GLU A 210 -0.77 -4.15 13.48
CA GLU A 210 -0.52 -3.73 14.85
C GLU A 210 -1.71 -2.97 15.44
N SER A 211 -1.90 -3.14 16.75
CA SER A 211 -2.88 -2.37 17.52
C SER A 211 -2.56 -0.88 17.45
N PHE A 212 -3.60 -0.06 17.37
CA PHE A 212 -3.48 1.40 17.35
C PHE A 212 -4.17 2.02 18.56
N THR A 213 -5.50 2.03 18.59
CA THR A 213 -6.32 2.45 19.73
C THR A 213 -7.45 1.42 19.95
N PRO A 214 -7.16 0.28 20.59
CA PRO A 214 -8.11 -0.83 20.72
C PRO A 214 -9.36 -0.49 21.55
N GLU A 215 -9.31 0.58 22.35
CA GLU A 215 -10.46 1.14 23.06
C GLU A 215 -11.51 1.77 22.11
N PHE A 216 -11.14 2.07 20.86
CA PHE A 216 -12.03 2.60 19.84
C PHE A 216 -12.25 1.56 18.72
N PRO A 217 -13.39 0.84 18.72
CA PRO A 217 -13.63 -0.26 17.79
C PRO A 217 -13.59 0.11 16.30
N VAL A 218 -13.76 1.40 15.97
CA VAL A 218 -13.75 1.90 14.58
C VAL A 218 -12.35 2.20 14.04
N VAL A 219 -11.32 2.26 14.90
CA VAL A 219 -9.91 2.46 14.53
C VAL A 219 -8.96 1.58 15.38
N PRO A 220 -9.19 0.26 15.47
CA PRO A 220 -8.48 -0.60 16.42
C PRO A 220 -7.04 -0.92 15.98
N THR A 221 -6.72 -0.81 14.69
CA THR A 221 -5.41 -1.14 14.12
C THR A 221 -4.84 0.01 13.29
N ARG A 222 -3.52 -0.04 13.03
CA ARG A 222 -2.85 0.98 12.22
C ARG A 222 -3.43 1.07 10.81
N PHE A 223 -3.78 -0.07 10.19
CA PHE A 223 -4.41 -0.07 8.87
C PHE A 223 -5.77 0.66 8.87
N ALA A 224 -6.60 0.44 9.91
CA ALA A 224 -7.88 1.13 10.03
C ALA A 224 -7.68 2.65 10.14
N ALA A 225 -6.70 3.09 10.93
CA ALA A 225 -6.33 4.51 11.03
C ALA A 225 -5.84 5.07 9.68
N ALA A 226 -4.97 4.34 8.97
CA ALA A 226 -4.48 4.74 7.65
C ALA A 226 -5.64 4.90 6.64
N TYR A 227 -6.55 3.92 6.60
CA TYR A 227 -7.74 3.99 5.76
C TYR A 227 -8.58 5.23 6.09
N THR A 228 -8.94 5.42 7.36
CA THR A 228 -9.77 6.55 7.82
C THR A 228 -9.14 7.91 7.51
N LEU A 229 -7.82 8.05 7.63
CA LEU A 229 -7.10 9.28 7.31
C LEU A 229 -7.04 9.54 5.80
N LYS A 230 -6.80 8.49 4.99
CA LYS A 230 -6.82 8.59 3.52
C LYS A 230 -8.20 8.91 2.96
N SER A 231 -9.26 8.32 3.53
CA SER A 231 -10.63 8.51 3.07
C SER A 231 -11.30 9.78 3.62
N ALA A 232 -10.60 10.54 4.47
CA ALA A 232 -11.13 11.77 5.02
C ALA A 232 -11.50 12.77 3.92
N PRO A 233 -12.64 13.48 4.02
CA PRO A 233 -12.99 14.56 3.08
C PRO A 233 -12.22 15.87 3.40
N GLY A 234 -11.03 15.76 3.98
CA GLY A 234 -10.25 16.89 4.52
C GLY A 234 -10.07 16.79 6.03
N LEU A 235 -8.83 16.93 6.49
CA LEU A 235 -8.43 16.72 7.87
C LEU A 235 -8.76 17.92 8.78
N THR A 236 -8.99 19.12 8.22
CA THR A 236 -9.38 20.32 8.99
C THR A 236 -10.86 20.67 8.93
N SER A 237 -11.66 19.85 8.25
CA SER A 237 -13.10 20.08 8.02
C SER A 237 -14.00 19.80 9.24
N VAL A 238 -13.42 19.33 10.34
CA VAL A 238 -14.14 18.82 11.53
C VAL A 238 -13.69 19.53 12.80
N THR A 239 -14.60 19.65 13.76
CA THR A 239 -14.28 20.16 15.11
C THR A 239 -13.72 19.02 15.96
N PRO A 240 -12.45 19.08 16.39
CA PRO A 240 -11.84 18.04 17.21
C PRO A 240 -12.53 17.92 18.58
N ASP A 241 -12.44 16.74 19.19
CA ASP A 241 -12.80 16.54 20.58
C ASP A 241 -11.54 16.68 21.45
N PRO A 242 -11.44 17.71 22.30
CA PRO A 242 -10.25 17.98 23.09
C PRO A 242 -9.95 16.87 24.12
N THR A 243 -10.94 16.03 24.46
CA THR A 243 -10.76 14.93 25.42
C THR A 243 -10.10 13.72 24.77
N THR A 244 -10.47 13.41 23.53
CA THR A 244 -10.02 12.20 22.82
C THR A 244 -8.86 12.47 21.87
N ALA A 245 -8.65 13.70 21.40
CA ALA A 245 -7.50 14.05 20.55
C ALA A 245 -6.14 13.63 21.13
N PRO A 246 -5.83 13.84 22.42
CA PRO A 246 -4.55 13.41 23.00
C PRO A 246 -4.32 11.89 22.95
N VAL A 247 -5.38 11.09 22.89
CA VAL A 247 -5.30 9.61 22.84
C VAL A 247 -4.66 9.14 21.52
N PHE A 248 -4.84 9.89 20.42
CA PHE A 248 -4.30 9.54 19.11
C PHE A 248 -2.87 10.05 18.88
N LEU A 249 -2.44 11.09 19.60
CA LEU A 249 -1.09 11.67 19.43
C LEU A 249 0.02 10.65 19.68
N GLY A 250 -0.03 9.96 20.82
CA GLY A 250 0.98 8.96 21.20
C GLY A 250 1.13 7.82 20.19
N PRO A 251 0.04 7.14 19.79
CA PRO A 251 0.07 6.10 18.76
C PRO A 251 0.59 6.58 17.40
N LEU A 252 0.24 7.80 16.98
CA LEU A 252 0.75 8.37 15.72
C LEU A 252 2.26 8.66 15.80
N HIS A 253 2.73 9.29 16.88
CA HIS A 253 4.17 9.48 17.13
C HIS A 253 4.93 8.16 17.13
N LYS A 254 4.42 7.14 17.84
CA LYS A 254 5.01 5.81 17.89
C LYS A 254 5.13 5.16 16.50
N ALA A 255 4.24 5.49 15.57
CA ALA A 255 4.28 4.95 14.23
C ALA A 255 5.41 5.53 13.36
N VAL A 256 5.82 6.77 13.59
CA VAL A 256 6.68 7.51 12.62
C VAL A 256 7.95 8.13 13.20
N ASP A 257 8.07 8.29 14.51
CA ASP A 257 9.19 9.04 15.11
C ASP A 257 10.57 8.47 14.74
N THR A 258 10.70 7.14 14.60
CA THR A 258 11.96 6.48 14.23
C THR A 258 12.29 6.56 12.73
N VAL A 259 11.29 6.79 11.89
CA VAL A 259 11.45 6.82 10.43
C VAL A 259 11.45 8.22 9.85
N THR A 260 10.99 9.21 10.63
CA THR A 260 10.85 10.59 10.16
C THR A 260 12.23 11.23 9.99
N PRO A 261 12.60 11.65 8.76
CA PRO A 261 13.84 12.37 8.51
C PRO A 261 13.87 13.71 9.27
N LYS A 262 15.06 14.16 9.70
CA LYS A 262 15.21 15.39 10.50
C LYS A 262 14.61 16.63 9.83
N ASN A 263 14.74 16.74 8.51
CA ASN A 263 14.19 17.86 7.73
C ASN A 263 12.65 17.84 7.61
N LEU A 264 12.00 16.70 7.90
CA LEU A 264 10.54 16.56 7.90
C LEU A 264 9.93 16.58 9.30
N LYS A 265 10.73 16.65 10.37
CA LYS A 265 10.23 16.49 11.75
C LYS A 265 9.16 17.52 12.12
N LYS A 266 9.37 18.80 11.79
CA LYS A 266 8.39 19.86 12.05
C LYS A 266 7.07 19.60 11.31
N ASP A 267 7.15 19.31 10.01
CA ASP A 267 5.98 19.04 9.18
C ASP A 267 5.23 17.79 9.65
N MET A 268 5.96 16.78 10.12
CA MET A 268 5.39 15.56 10.71
C MET A 268 4.62 15.86 12.00
N ASP A 269 5.16 16.68 12.91
CA ASP A 269 4.48 17.02 14.15
C ASP A 269 3.16 17.78 13.86
N GLU A 270 3.15 18.70 12.87
CA GLU A 270 1.93 19.39 12.41
C GLU A 270 0.91 18.41 11.78
N VAL A 271 1.39 17.43 10.99
CA VAL A 271 0.53 16.40 10.39
C VAL A 271 -0.08 15.50 11.46
N ILE A 272 0.71 15.06 12.45
CA ILE A 272 0.24 14.22 13.57
C ILE A 272 -0.87 14.93 14.33
N GLU A 273 -0.69 16.20 14.67
CA GLU A 273 -1.71 16.99 15.37
C GLU A 273 -3.02 17.05 14.56
N ARG A 274 -2.91 17.33 13.25
CA ARG A 274 -4.07 17.38 12.35
C ARG A 274 -4.78 16.02 12.23
N CYS A 275 -4.02 14.94 12.08
CA CYS A 275 -4.55 13.58 12.02
C CYS A 275 -5.23 13.17 13.33
N ALA A 276 -4.63 13.46 14.48
CA ALA A 276 -5.21 13.19 15.79
C ALA A 276 -6.53 13.95 16.00
N ASN A 277 -6.55 15.23 15.61
CA ASN A 277 -7.76 16.06 15.64
C ASN A 277 -8.87 15.47 14.77
N TYR A 278 -8.57 15.05 13.55
CA TYR A 278 -9.54 14.40 12.68
C TYR A 278 -10.06 13.07 13.26
N LEU A 279 -9.16 12.20 13.73
CA LEU A 279 -9.54 10.90 14.31
C LEU A 279 -10.42 11.05 15.56
N SER A 280 -10.17 12.07 16.38
CA SER A 280 -11.00 12.38 17.54
C SER A 280 -12.45 12.73 17.16
N ALA A 281 -12.62 13.58 16.15
CA ALA A 281 -13.94 13.95 15.65
C ALA A 281 -14.63 12.76 14.96
N PHE A 282 -13.86 11.98 14.18
CA PHE A 282 -14.34 10.78 13.52
C PHE A 282 -14.93 9.80 14.54
N VAL A 283 -14.17 9.41 15.57
CA VAL A 283 -14.64 8.46 16.60
C VAL A 283 -15.88 8.97 17.34
N ARG A 284 -15.91 10.25 17.72
CA ARG A 284 -17.04 10.87 18.43
C ARG A 284 -18.36 10.76 17.65
N ASP A 285 -18.31 11.00 16.34
CA ASP A 285 -19.52 11.14 15.52
C ASP A 285 -19.88 9.86 14.75
N ARG A 286 -18.92 8.96 14.51
CA ARG A 286 -19.08 7.76 13.69
C ARG A 286 -20.14 6.81 14.21
N GLU A 287 -20.18 6.56 15.51
CA GLU A 287 -21.14 5.62 16.11
C GLU A 287 -22.59 6.12 15.94
N LYS A 288 -22.84 7.40 16.20
CA LYS A 288 -24.16 8.01 16.04
C LYS A 288 -24.61 8.01 14.58
N ALA A 289 -23.69 8.30 13.66
CA ALA A 289 -23.96 8.19 12.23
C ALA A 289 -24.29 6.74 11.83
N MET A 290 -23.56 5.75 12.37
CA MET A 290 -23.80 4.33 12.11
C MET A 290 -25.19 3.90 12.55
N GLN A 291 -25.57 4.27 13.77
CA GLN A 291 -26.89 3.94 14.32
C GLN A 291 -28.02 4.51 13.44
N ALA A 292 -27.89 5.76 12.98
CA ALA A 292 -28.85 6.39 12.08
C ALA A 292 -28.93 5.68 10.72
N LEU A 293 -27.78 5.32 10.12
CA LEU A 293 -27.73 4.57 8.86
C LEU A 293 -28.40 3.19 9.00
N ILE A 294 -28.04 2.41 10.02
CA ILE A 294 -28.62 1.09 10.27
C ILE A 294 -30.13 1.20 10.51
N GLN A 295 -30.58 2.19 11.27
CA GLN A 295 -32.00 2.39 11.52
C GLN A 295 -32.75 2.72 10.22
N MET A 296 -32.19 3.56 9.35
CA MET A 296 -32.76 3.85 8.04
C MET A 296 -32.87 2.58 7.20
N MET A 297 -31.79 1.80 7.11
CA MET A 297 -31.77 0.58 6.32
C MET A 297 -32.76 -0.48 6.83
N LYS A 298 -32.85 -0.67 8.16
CA LYS A 298 -33.83 -1.56 8.79
C LYS A 298 -35.28 -1.12 8.57
N SER A 299 -35.52 0.18 8.42
CA SER A 299 -36.86 0.73 8.14
C SER A 299 -37.26 0.54 6.67
N ASN A 300 -36.30 0.32 5.77
CA ASN A 300 -36.51 0.12 4.34
C ASN A 300 -35.86 -1.19 3.84
N PRO A 301 -36.18 -2.36 4.43
CA PRO A 301 -35.38 -3.57 4.27
C PRO A 301 -35.37 -4.16 2.85
N LYS A 302 -36.34 -3.77 2.01
CA LYS A 302 -36.49 -4.21 0.62
C LYS A 302 -35.83 -3.29 -0.39
N ASN A 303 -35.32 -2.13 0.02
CA ASN A 303 -34.57 -1.26 -0.88
C ASN A 303 -33.27 -1.96 -1.27
N ASP A 304 -32.85 -1.74 -2.51
CA ASP A 304 -31.62 -2.32 -3.03
C ASP A 304 -30.42 -1.48 -2.58
N VAL A 305 -29.37 -2.14 -2.11
CA VAL A 305 -28.02 -1.56 -2.03
C VAL A 305 -27.49 -1.43 -3.45
N ALA A 306 -27.31 -2.58 -4.12
CA ALA A 306 -26.91 -2.65 -5.51
C ALA A 306 -27.25 -4.03 -6.11
N LYS A 307 -27.35 -4.09 -7.44
CA LYS A 307 -27.62 -5.35 -8.17
C LYS A 307 -26.69 -5.57 -9.36
N ARG A 308 -26.11 -6.76 -9.46
CA ARG A 308 -25.24 -7.18 -10.58
C ARG A 308 -25.54 -8.60 -11.00
N LEU A 309 -25.71 -8.81 -12.31
CA LEU A 309 -26.02 -10.12 -12.90
C LEU A 309 -27.22 -10.78 -12.18
N ASN A 310 -27.01 -11.95 -11.59
CA ASN A 310 -28.02 -12.74 -10.87
C ASN A 310 -28.04 -12.48 -9.35
N TYR A 311 -27.21 -11.56 -8.83
CA TYR A 311 -27.15 -11.26 -7.40
C TYR A 311 -27.58 -9.81 -7.12
N GLY A 312 -28.46 -9.63 -6.14
CA GLY A 312 -28.85 -8.33 -5.60
C GLY A 312 -28.71 -8.33 -4.09
N MET A 313 -28.17 -7.24 -3.55
CA MET A 313 -28.09 -7.04 -2.11
C MET A 313 -29.15 -6.03 -1.69
N THR A 314 -30.04 -6.43 -0.79
CA THR A 314 -31.02 -5.53 -0.17
C THR A 314 -30.44 -4.85 1.07
N TYR A 315 -31.10 -3.81 1.57
CA TYR A 315 -30.75 -3.16 2.83
C TYR A 315 -30.77 -4.12 4.02
N ASP A 316 -31.71 -5.08 4.08
CA ASP A 316 -31.71 -6.11 5.13
C ASP A 316 -30.42 -6.95 5.13
N THR A 317 -29.96 -7.34 3.93
CA THR A 317 -28.71 -8.09 3.78
C THR A 317 -27.51 -7.20 4.10
N GLY A 318 -27.49 -5.97 3.60
CA GLY A 318 -26.41 -5.01 3.84
C GLY A 318 -26.25 -4.67 5.32
N VAL A 319 -27.35 -4.53 6.08
CA VAL A 319 -27.30 -4.35 7.53
C VAL A 319 -26.65 -5.54 8.23
N LYS A 320 -27.01 -6.78 7.87
CA LYS A 320 -26.39 -7.98 8.46
C LYS A 320 -24.90 -8.06 8.18
N GLU A 321 -24.47 -7.68 6.98
CA GLU A 321 -23.05 -7.59 6.63
C GLU A 321 -22.34 -6.52 7.47
N ILE A 322 -22.93 -5.34 7.61
CA ILE A 322 -22.39 -4.24 8.44
C ILE A 322 -22.29 -4.64 9.91
N GLU A 323 -23.35 -5.20 10.49
CA GLU A 323 -23.41 -5.54 11.93
C GLU A 323 -22.52 -6.73 12.30
N SER A 324 -22.27 -7.65 11.36
CA SER A 324 -21.38 -8.81 11.58
C SER A 324 -19.92 -8.54 11.22
N ALA A 325 -19.63 -7.42 10.55
CA ALA A 325 -18.27 -7.06 10.20
C ALA A 325 -17.50 -6.61 11.46
N PRO A 326 -16.25 -7.08 11.65
CA PRO A 326 -15.39 -6.56 12.71
C PRO A 326 -15.05 -5.09 12.49
N LEU A 327 -15.00 -4.65 11.23
CA LEU A 327 -14.76 -3.28 10.82
C LEU A 327 -15.30 -3.04 9.41
N ILE A 328 -15.83 -1.85 9.16
CA ILE A 328 -16.26 -1.41 7.82
C ILE A 328 -15.09 -0.74 7.12
N VAL A 329 -14.12 -1.55 6.69
CA VAL A 329 -13.03 -1.11 5.82
C VAL A 329 -13.16 -1.81 4.46
N PRO A 330 -13.25 -1.05 3.35
CA PRO A 330 -13.20 -1.60 2.02
C PRO A 330 -11.74 -1.91 1.65
N PHE A 331 -11.48 -3.17 1.32
CA PHE A 331 -10.18 -3.64 0.84
C PHE A 331 -10.05 -3.51 -0.68
N MET A 332 -11.13 -3.79 -1.42
CA MET A 332 -11.13 -3.76 -2.88
C MET A 332 -12.52 -3.45 -3.44
N PRO A 333 -13.06 -2.25 -3.19
CA PRO A 333 -14.38 -1.87 -3.69
C PRO A 333 -14.39 -1.80 -5.22
N ILE A 334 -15.55 -2.05 -5.83
CA ILE A 334 -15.77 -1.85 -7.26
C ILE A 334 -16.57 -0.57 -7.45
N LYS A 335 -15.98 0.39 -8.17
CA LYS A 335 -16.49 1.76 -8.27
C LYS A 335 -17.96 1.85 -8.67
N ASP A 336 -18.36 1.24 -9.79
CA ASP A 336 -19.74 1.39 -10.27
C ASP A 336 -20.80 0.80 -9.31
N ILE A 337 -20.47 -0.28 -8.59
CA ILE A 337 -21.32 -0.87 -7.55
C ILE A 337 -21.35 0.05 -6.32
N ALA A 338 -20.19 0.57 -5.92
CA ALA A 338 -20.09 1.48 -4.79
C ALA A 338 -20.83 2.80 -5.06
N ASP A 339 -20.78 3.33 -6.28
CA ASP A 339 -21.45 4.57 -6.66
C ASP A 339 -22.98 4.40 -6.68
N GLU A 340 -23.50 3.28 -7.20
CA GLU A 340 -24.93 2.93 -7.09
C GLU A 340 -25.38 2.81 -5.63
N ALA A 341 -24.62 2.07 -4.81
CA ALA A 341 -24.91 1.92 -3.39
C ALA A 341 -24.88 3.28 -2.67
N LYS A 342 -23.91 4.13 -3.00
CA LYS A 342 -23.78 5.48 -2.44
C LYS A 342 -24.95 6.36 -2.83
N GLU A 343 -25.42 6.30 -4.08
CA GLU A 343 -26.58 7.05 -4.56
C GLU A 343 -27.85 6.66 -3.79
N HIS A 344 -28.14 5.36 -3.69
CA HIS A 344 -29.31 4.85 -2.97
C HIS A 344 -29.28 5.24 -1.49
N LEU A 345 -28.15 5.01 -0.81
CA LEU A 345 -27.99 5.35 0.60
C LEU A 345 -28.11 6.86 0.83
N ASN A 346 -27.50 7.72 -0.01
CA ASN A 346 -27.61 9.17 0.13
C ASN A 346 -29.04 9.66 -0.02
N LYS A 347 -29.76 9.17 -1.03
CA LYS A 347 -31.15 9.54 -1.30
C LYS A 347 -32.05 9.26 -0.09
N ASP A 348 -31.87 8.11 0.55
CA ASP A 348 -32.67 7.73 1.71
C ASP A 348 -32.19 8.42 3.01
N MET A 349 -30.89 8.72 3.11
CA MET A 349 -30.33 9.43 4.28
C MET A 349 -30.58 10.93 4.28
N GLU A 350 -30.82 11.57 3.13
CA GLU A 350 -30.97 13.03 2.99
C GLU A 350 -31.99 13.62 3.98
N LYS A 351 -33.11 12.93 4.19
CA LYS A 351 -34.23 13.39 5.03
C LYS A 351 -34.07 13.07 6.51
N VAL A 352 -33.18 12.15 6.87
CA VAL A 352 -33.05 11.61 8.24
C VAL A 352 -31.73 11.96 8.89
N THR A 353 -30.76 12.52 8.14
CA THR A 353 -29.45 12.89 8.66
C THR A 353 -29.54 14.10 9.60
N PRO A 354 -29.13 13.98 10.88
CA PRO A 354 -29.10 15.12 11.80
C PRO A 354 -28.15 16.23 11.28
N PRO A 355 -28.49 17.52 11.44
CA PRO A 355 -27.66 18.63 10.93
C PRO A 355 -26.22 18.60 11.43
N ASN A 356 -25.99 18.19 12.68
CA ASN A 356 -24.67 18.08 13.30
C ASN A 356 -23.87 16.86 12.85
N LEU A 357 -24.48 15.91 12.13
CA LEU A 357 -23.83 14.70 11.62
C LEU A 357 -23.63 14.70 10.11
N LYS A 358 -23.94 15.78 9.39
CA LYS A 358 -23.88 15.81 7.92
C LYS A 358 -22.53 15.37 7.35
N ILE A 359 -21.43 15.87 7.90
CA ILE A 359 -20.07 15.52 7.44
C ILE A 359 -19.76 14.05 7.76
N ALA A 360 -19.99 13.62 9.01
CA ALA A 360 -19.77 12.25 9.45
C ALA A 360 -20.62 11.25 8.65
N MET A 361 -21.87 11.60 8.33
CA MET A 361 -22.77 10.78 7.54
C MET A 361 -22.32 10.66 6.08
N LYS A 362 -21.88 11.76 5.45
CA LYS A 362 -21.32 11.72 4.09
C LYS A 362 -20.15 10.74 4.00
N ALA A 363 -19.21 10.82 4.94
CA ALA A 363 -18.07 9.91 5.00
C ALA A 363 -18.51 8.46 5.28
N LEU A 364 -19.47 8.26 6.20
CA LEU A 364 -19.99 6.93 6.52
C LEU A 364 -20.72 6.26 5.36
N VAL A 365 -21.59 6.99 4.64
CA VAL A 365 -22.31 6.44 3.47
C VAL A 365 -21.31 5.99 2.41
N GLN A 366 -20.25 6.75 2.18
CA GLN A 366 -19.18 6.37 1.26
C GLN A 366 -18.46 5.08 1.70
N ASP A 367 -18.08 4.97 2.98
CA ASP A 367 -17.44 3.76 3.51
C ASP A 367 -18.37 2.55 3.44
N ALA A 368 -19.64 2.69 3.82
CA ALA A 368 -20.62 1.62 3.79
C ALA A 368 -20.88 1.15 2.36
N ALA A 369 -21.05 2.08 1.41
CA ALA A 369 -21.26 1.78 0.00
C ALA A 369 -20.06 1.02 -0.59
N ARG A 370 -18.84 1.50 -0.35
CA ARG A 370 -17.61 0.81 -0.76
C ARG A 370 -17.49 -0.57 -0.10
N PHE A 371 -17.74 -0.67 1.20
CA PHE A 371 -17.66 -1.93 1.92
C PHE A 371 -18.63 -2.98 1.34
N LEU A 372 -19.91 -2.61 1.18
CA LEU A 372 -20.96 -3.50 0.68
C LEU A 372 -20.76 -3.88 -0.79
N SER A 373 -20.15 -2.99 -1.60
CA SER A 373 -19.85 -3.26 -3.01
C SER A 373 -19.02 -4.54 -3.21
N GLN A 374 -18.16 -4.88 -2.25
CA GLN A 374 -17.25 -6.01 -2.35
C GLN A 374 -17.99 -7.35 -2.26
N GLY A 375 -19.01 -7.45 -1.41
CA GLY A 375 -19.84 -8.64 -1.30
C GLY A 375 -20.70 -8.85 -2.54
N VAL A 376 -21.23 -7.76 -3.12
CA VAL A 376 -21.95 -7.80 -4.40
C VAL A 376 -21.01 -8.26 -5.52
N ALA A 377 -19.80 -7.71 -5.59
CA ALA A 377 -18.81 -8.09 -6.60
C ALA A 377 -18.37 -9.57 -6.49
N LEU A 378 -18.07 -10.06 -5.28
CA LEU A 378 -17.69 -11.45 -5.02
C LEU A 378 -18.81 -12.41 -5.45
N ARG A 379 -20.04 -12.18 -4.99
CA ARG A 379 -21.15 -13.13 -5.16
C ARG A 379 -21.78 -13.09 -6.55
N SER A 380 -21.76 -11.93 -7.21
CA SER A 380 -22.23 -11.84 -8.61
C SER A 380 -21.20 -12.37 -9.61
N GLY A 381 -19.90 -12.36 -9.26
CA GLY A 381 -18.81 -12.65 -10.20
C GLY A 381 -18.60 -11.58 -11.27
N VAL A 382 -19.31 -10.44 -11.21
CA VAL A 382 -19.28 -9.40 -12.26
C VAL A 382 -17.90 -8.74 -12.41
N ALA A 383 -17.11 -8.76 -11.35
CA ALA A 383 -15.77 -8.18 -11.33
C ALA A 383 -14.69 -9.09 -11.94
N GLY A 384 -15.05 -10.30 -12.36
CA GLY A 384 -14.16 -11.27 -13.01
C GLY A 384 -13.70 -12.41 -12.10
N GLU A 385 -13.12 -13.44 -12.70
CA GLU A 385 -12.70 -14.67 -12.01
C GLU A 385 -11.50 -14.43 -11.08
N ARG A 386 -10.69 -13.40 -11.34
CA ARG A 386 -9.57 -13.00 -10.47
C ARG A 386 -9.98 -12.10 -9.32
N TYR A 387 -11.22 -11.62 -9.28
CA TYR A 387 -11.64 -10.73 -8.21
C TYR A 387 -11.50 -11.36 -6.80
N PRO A 388 -11.86 -12.63 -6.54
CA PRO A 388 -11.63 -13.25 -5.24
C PRO A 388 -10.16 -13.30 -4.79
N ILE A 389 -9.22 -13.61 -5.70
CA ILE A 389 -7.79 -13.67 -5.35
C ILE A 389 -7.21 -12.28 -5.13
N ASN A 390 -7.61 -11.29 -5.94
CA ASN A 390 -7.18 -9.91 -5.75
C ASN A 390 -7.75 -9.32 -4.44
N PHE A 391 -8.99 -9.69 -4.09
CA PHE A 391 -9.62 -9.30 -2.83
C PHE A 391 -8.84 -9.88 -1.66
N LEU A 392 -8.53 -11.17 -1.70
CA LEU A 392 -7.69 -11.83 -0.71
C LEU A 392 -6.29 -11.18 -0.62
N ALA A 393 -5.67 -10.83 -1.74
CA ALA A 393 -4.40 -10.12 -1.77
C ALA A 393 -4.51 -8.75 -1.08
N ALA A 394 -5.56 -7.97 -1.34
CA ALA A 394 -5.80 -6.70 -0.67
C ALA A 394 -5.98 -6.85 0.85
N VAL A 395 -6.73 -7.87 1.30
CA VAL A 395 -6.87 -8.18 2.74
C VAL A 395 -5.53 -8.60 3.35
N LYS A 396 -4.74 -9.42 2.66
CA LYS A 396 -3.38 -9.78 3.12
C LYS A 396 -2.50 -8.53 3.22
N ASN A 397 -2.53 -7.64 2.23
CA ASN A 397 -1.72 -6.42 2.23
C ASN A 397 -2.05 -5.52 3.43
N SER A 398 -3.30 -5.50 3.89
CA SER A 398 -3.70 -4.76 5.11
C SER A 398 -3.00 -5.22 6.41
N LEU A 399 -2.45 -6.44 6.41
CA LEU A 399 -1.68 -6.98 7.54
C LEU A 399 -0.20 -6.58 7.47
N GLY A 400 0.25 -6.00 6.36
CA GLY A 400 1.59 -5.43 6.18
C GLY A 400 2.70 -6.44 6.45
N THR A 401 3.66 -6.02 7.27
CA THR A 401 4.87 -6.76 7.66
C THR A 401 4.64 -7.91 8.64
N ARG A 402 3.38 -8.26 8.96
CA ARG A 402 3.09 -9.46 9.77
C ARG A 402 3.75 -10.66 9.08
N LYS A 403 4.45 -11.50 9.84
CA LYS A 403 5.08 -12.72 9.31
C LYS A 403 4.00 -13.68 8.81
N LEU A 404 4.14 -14.17 7.59
CA LEU A 404 3.30 -15.23 7.03
C LEU A 404 3.97 -16.59 7.20
N PHE A 405 5.23 -16.73 6.78
CA PHE A 405 6.03 -17.92 7.06
C PHE A 405 7.53 -17.61 7.04
N LYS A 406 8.34 -18.59 7.45
CA LYS A 406 9.77 -18.66 7.17
C LYS A 406 10.12 -20.08 6.79
N TYR A 407 10.77 -20.25 5.63
CA TYR A 407 11.18 -21.54 5.10
C TYR A 407 12.62 -21.45 4.64
N LYS A 408 13.53 -22.18 5.31
CA LYS A 408 14.99 -22.01 5.16
C LYS A 408 15.37 -20.52 5.35
N ALA A 409 16.21 -19.97 4.49
CA ALA A 409 16.58 -18.55 4.50
C ALA A 409 15.46 -17.58 4.05
N LEU A 410 14.36 -18.07 3.45
CA LEU A 410 13.30 -17.20 2.94
C LEU A 410 12.28 -16.88 4.02
N GLY A 411 12.20 -15.61 4.39
CA GLY A 411 11.07 -15.03 5.12
C GLY A 411 10.06 -14.42 4.16
N GLN A 412 8.77 -14.52 4.48
CA GLN A 412 7.71 -13.84 3.75
C GLN A 412 6.69 -13.24 4.71
N THR A 413 6.31 -11.98 4.48
CA THR A 413 5.24 -11.27 5.18
C THR A 413 3.90 -11.42 4.45
N TYR A 414 2.81 -10.93 5.05
CA TYR A 414 1.52 -10.92 4.37
C TYR A 414 1.50 -10.00 3.15
N SER A 415 2.19 -8.85 3.20
CA SER A 415 2.33 -7.93 2.06
C SER A 415 3.10 -8.58 0.91
N ASP A 416 4.25 -9.22 1.19
CA ASP A 416 4.99 -9.97 0.16
C ASP A 416 4.13 -11.09 -0.47
N GLY A 417 3.36 -11.80 0.37
CA GLY A 417 2.45 -12.84 -0.10
C GLY A 417 1.26 -12.29 -0.87
N ALA A 418 0.85 -11.04 -0.66
CA ALA A 418 -0.15 -10.37 -1.47
C ALA A 418 0.40 -10.05 -2.86
N ASP A 419 1.63 -9.52 -2.93
CA ASP A 419 2.30 -9.19 -4.20
C ASP A 419 2.50 -10.42 -5.08
N VAL A 420 2.83 -11.57 -4.49
CA VAL A 420 2.92 -12.85 -5.22
C VAL A 420 1.59 -13.25 -5.86
N LEU A 421 0.45 -13.02 -5.19
CA LEU A 421 -0.88 -13.41 -5.69
C LEU A 421 -1.45 -12.42 -6.71
N LYS A 422 -1.19 -11.12 -6.53
CA LYS A 422 -1.76 -10.02 -7.31
C LYS A 422 -1.69 -10.25 -8.83
N CYS A 423 -0.52 -10.63 -9.33
CA CYS A 423 -0.27 -10.86 -10.75
C CYS A 423 0.12 -12.32 -11.07
N SER A 424 -0.23 -13.26 -10.18
CA SER A 424 0.03 -14.68 -10.44
C SER A 424 -0.73 -15.12 -11.70
N GLY A 425 -0.17 -16.04 -12.48
CA GLY A 425 -0.99 -16.78 -13.46
C GLY A 425 -1.96 -17.73 -12.75
N PRO A 426 -2.37 -18.83 -13.41
CA PRO A 426 -3.11 -19.90 -12.76
C PRO A 426 -2.40 -20.36 -11.49
N LEU A 427 -3.17 -20.57 -10.42
CA LEU A 427 -2.61 -21.03 -9.15
C LEU A 427 -2.12 -22.46 -9.28
N GLU A 428 -0.83 -22.64 -9.07
CA GLU A 428 -0.15 -23.94 -9.08
C GLU A 428 0.04 -24.49 -7.66
N SER A 429 0.10 -25.81 -7.51
CA SER A 429 0.43 -26.50 -6.26
C SER A 429 1.53 -27.55 -6.49
N ASP A 430 2.25 -27.92 -5.43
CA ASP A 430 3.23 -29.02 -5.45
C ASP A 430 3.04 -29.87 -4.18
N PRO A 431 2.80 -31.19 -4.30
CA PRO A 431 2.69 -32.09 -3.15
C PRO A 431 3.90 -32.04 -2.20
N LYS A 432 5.09 -31.71 -2.69
CA LYS A 432 6.28 -31.57 -1.84
C LYS A 432 6.21 -30.39 -0.87
N ALA A 433 5.32 -29.42 -1.15
CA ALA A 433 5.13 -28.23 -0.33
C ALA A 433 4.04 -28.38 0.74
N GLU A 434 3.48 -29.59 0.94
CA GLU A 434 2.33 -29.83 1.81
C GLU A 434 2.54 -29.35 3.27
N GLU A 435 3.71 -29.61 3.86
CA GLU A 435 4.00 -29.14 5.23
C GLU A 435 4.00 -27.60 5.31
N LEU A 436 4.56 -26.93 4.30
CA LEU A 436 4.59 -25.48 4.23
C LEU A 436 3.18 -24.92 3.95
N GLN A 437 2.40 -25.60 3.12
CA GLN A 437 0.98 -25.28 2.88
C GLN A 437 0.23 -25.27 4.20
N TYR A 438 0.29 -26.35 5.01
CA TYR A 438 -0.42 -26.40 6.30
C TYR A 438 -0.07 -25.22 7.22
N LYS A 439 1.22 -24.83 7.28
CA LYS A 439 1.67 -23.67 8.06
C LYS A 439 1.08 -22.36 7.51
N ILE A 440 1.12 -22.16 6.20
CA ILE A 440 0.58 -20.96 5.54
C ILE A 440 -0.94 -20.89 5.71
N SER A 441 -1.67 -21.98 5.49
CA SER A 441 -3.13 -22.04 5.66
C SER A 441 -3.51 -21.70 7.10
N ALA A 442 -2.82 -22.26 8.09
CA ALA A 442 -3.08 -21.98 9.51
C ALA A 442 -2.85 -20.49 9.85
N GLU A 443 -1.76 -19.89 9.35
CA GLU A 443 -1.53 -18.46 9.54
C GLU A 443 -2.56 -17.60 8.79
N MET A 444 -2.91 -17.94 7.55
CA MET A 444 -3.95 -17.22 6.82
C MET A 444 -5.30 -17.26 7.53
N GLN A 445 -5.69 -18.40 8.12
CA GLN A 445 -6.91 -18.53 8.92
C GLN A 445 -6.88 -17.69 10.21
N ARG A 446 -5.70 -17.43 10.78
CA ARG A 446 -5.53 -16.51 11.93
C ARG A 446 -5.48 -15.03 11.54
N GLY A 447 -5.12 -14.74 10.29
CA GLY A 447 -4.87 -13.37 9.83
C GLY A 447 -6.05 -12.73 9.09
N VAL A 448 -6.65 -13.48 8.15
CA VAL A 448 -7.60 -12.96 7.17
C VAL A 448 -9.05 -12.96 7.69
N PRO A 449 -9.64 -14.08 8.15
CA PRO A 449 -11.04 -14.11 8.59
C PRO A 449 -11.39 -13.07 9.67
N PRO A 450 -10.54 -12.79 10.69
CA PRO A 450 -10.84 -11.75 11.69
C PRO A 450 -10.93 -10.32 11.14
N LYS A 451 -10.63 -10.11 9.85
CA LYS A 451 -10.76 -8.82 9.15
C LYS A 451 -12.05 -8.68 8.35
N LEU A 452 -12.83 -9.75 8.23
CA LEU A 452 -13.96 -9.84 7.31
C LEU A 452 -15.26 -10.15 8.06
N SER A 453 -16.40 -9.82 7.47
CA SER A 453 -17.66 -10.40 7.93
C SER A 453 -17.61 -11.93 7.75
N PRO A 454 -18.31 -12.72 8.57
CA PRO A 454 -18.35 -14.17 8.44
C PRO A 454 -18.77 -14.64 7.04
N ALA A 455 -19.67 -13.90 6.40
CA ALA A 455 -20.14 -14.22 5.06
C ALA A 455 -19.05 -14.00 4.00
N LEU A 456 -18.34 -12.86 4.04
CA LEU A 456 -17.20 -12.61 3.15
C LEU A 456 -16.04 -13.59 3.39
N ALA A 457 -15.78 -13.96 4.65
CA ALA A 457 -14.77 -14.97 4.97
C ALA A 457 -15.11 -16.34 4.37
N ALA A 458 -16.38 -16.73 4.41
CA ALA A 458 -16.86 -17.96 3.77
C ALA A 458 -16.72 -17.89 2.24
N ASP A 459 -17.09 -16.76 1.62
CA ASP A 459 -17.04 -16.55 0.17
C ASP A 459 -15.63 -16.71 -0.42
N ILE A 460 -14.57 -16.44 0.37
CA ILE A 460 -13.17 -16.54 -0.09
C ILE A 460 -12.42 -17.77 0.42
N ASN A 461 -13.06 -18.66 1.18
CA ASN A 461 -12.36 -19.76 1.85
C ASN A 461 -11.69 -20.74 0.86
N VAL A 462 -12.33 -21.02 -0.28
CA VAL A 462 -11.74 -21.83 -1.36
C VAL A 462 -10.53 -21.13 -1.96
N THR A 463 -10.65 -19.83 -2.24
CA THR A 463 -9.54 -19.01 -2.74
C THR A 463 -8.38 -18.97 -1.76
N MET A 464 -8.63 -18.93 -0.45
CA MET A 464 -7.60 -19.00 0.57
C MET A 464 -6.84 -20.34 0.55
N ASP A 465 -7.54 -21.45 0.36
CA ASP A 465 -6.92 -22.78 0.25
C ASP A 465 -6.01 -22.84 -0.99
N ASP A 466 -6.50 -22.44 -2.15
CA ASP A 466 -5.70 -22.45 -3.39
C ASP A 466 -4.54 -21.47 -3.34
N ALA A 467 -4.73 -20.28 -2.78
CA ALA A 467 -3.66 -19.32 -2.55
C ALA A 467 -2.60 -19.87 -1.59
N SER A 468 -3.00 -20.63 -0.56
CA SER A 468 -2.05 -21.22 0.39
C SER A 468 -1.17 -22.30 -0.27
N LYS A 469 -1.75 -23.13 -1.15
CA LYS A 469 -1.00 -24.10 -1.96
C LYS A 469 0.01 -23.41 -2.87
N HIS A 470 -0.42 -22.33 -3.53
CA HIS A 470 0.43 -21.57 -4.44
C HIS A 470 1.59 -20.88 -3.72
N LEU A 471 1.31 -20.20 -2.62
CA LEU A 471 2.33 -19.57 -1.79
C LEU A 471 3.31 -20.59 -1.22
N ALA A 472 2.84 -21.78 -0.85
CA ALA A 472 3.71 -22.85 -0.38
C ALA A 472 4.66 -23.35 -1.48
N LYS A 473 4.15 -23.58 -2.69
CA LYS A 473 4.98 -23.97 -3.84
C LYS A 473 6.04 -22.91 -4.14
N VAL A 474 5.63 -21.65 -4.31
CA VAL A 474 6.55 -20.55 -4.61
C VAL A 474 7.56 -20.34 -3.47
N GLY A 475 7.09 -20.39 -2.22
CA GLY A 475 7.92 -20.25 -1.02
C GLY A 475 8.94 -21.37 -0.87
N MET A 476 8.56 -22.61 -1.18
CA MET A 476 9.47 -23.74 -1.22
C MET A 476 10.53 -23.53 -2.31
N GLU A 477 10.13 -23.38 -3.57
CA GLU A 477 11.05 -23.21 -4.72
C GLU A 477 12.05 -22.06 -4.49
N LYS A 478 11.57 -20.88 -4.09
CA LYS A 478 12.43 -19.73 -3.79
C LYS A 478 13.28 -19.96 -2.55
N GLY A 479 12.74 -20.60 -1.50
CA GLY A 479 13.48 -20.86 -0.27
C GLY A 479 14.63 -21.85 -0.44
N GLU A 480 14.47 -22.86 -1.29
CA GLU A 480 15.58 -23.77 -1.62
C GLU A 480 16.68 -23.07 -2.43
N ALA A 481 16.27 -22.29 -3.43
CA ALA A 481 17.18 -21.51 -4.25
C ALA A 481 17.94 -20.45 -3.44
N LEU A 482 17.25 -19.73 -2.54
CA LEU A 482 17.87 -18.75 -1.65
C LEU A 482 18.84 -19.42 -0.67
N GLN A 483 18.47 -20.57 -0.11
CA GLN A 483 19.39 -21.32 0.76
C GLN A 483 20.63 -21.78 0.00
N HIS A 484 20.50 -22.17 -1.27
CA HIS A 484 21.66 -22.49 -2.11
C HIS A 484 22.58 -21.27 -2.26
N LEU A 485 22.04 -20.09 -2.60
CA LEU A 485 22.82 -18.85 -2.67
C LEU A 485 23.51 -18.54 -1.34
N VAL A 486 22.79 -18.61 -0.22
CA VAL A 486 23.33 -18.37 1.12
C VAL A 486 24.48 -19.32 1.45
N ASN A 487 24.36 -20.61 1.12
CA ASN A 487 25.43 -21.58 1.32
C ASN A 487 26.67 -21.24 0.46
N LEU A 488 26.47 -20.82 -0.79
CA LEU A 488 27.56 -20.35 -1.65
C LEU A 488 28.26 -19.11 -1.09
N MET A 489 27.50 -18.18 -0.51
CA MET A 489 28.07 -17.02 0.17
C MET A 489 28.88 -17.45 1.41
N LYS A 490 28.39 -18.40 2.20
CA LYS A 490 29.13 -18.96 3.34
C LYS A 490 30.40 -19.69 2.91
N ASP A 491 30.38 -20.40 1.77
CA ASP A 491 31.58 -21.03 1.19
C ASP A 491 32.67 -20.01 0.84
N GLN A 492 32.30 -18.78 0.45
CA GLN A 492 33.25 -17.68 0.22
C GLN A 492 33.81 -17.10 1.53
N GLY A 493 33.13 -17.32 2.66
CA GLY A 493 33.55 -16.91 3.99
C GLY A 493 33.75 -15.39 4.10
N ASP A 494 34.90 -15.01 4.65
CA ASP A 494 35.24 -13.61 4.96
C ASP A 494 35.76 -12.82 3.74
N ALA A 495 35.69 -13.39 2.54
CA ALA A 495 36.04 -12.69 1.31
C ALA A 495 35.19 -11.40 1.16
N PRO A 496 35.77 -10.28 0.67
CA PRO A 496 35.04 -9.02 0.56
C PRO A 496 33.85 -9.09 -0.42
N LEU A 497 32.66 -8.84 0.10
CA LEU A 497 31.44 -8.66 -0.71
C LEU A 497 31.35 -7.23 -1.24
N GLY A 498 31.70 -6.24 -0.43
CA GLY A 498 31.77 -4.83 -0.85
C GLY A 498 31.63 -3.86 0.31
N THR A 499 31.77 -2.57 0.01
CA THR A 499 31.48 -1.50 0.97
C THR A 499 29.98 -1.22 0.96
N ILE A 500 29.27 -1.78 1.92
CA ILE A 500 27.81 -1.73 2.03
C ILE A 500 27.46 -0.92 3.28
N GLN A 501 26.57 0.06 3.15
CA GLN A 501 26.16 0.95 4.26
C GLN A 501 27.34 1.64 4.97
N GLY A 502 28.44 1.87 4.24
CA GLY A 502 29.58 2.68 4.70
C GLY A 502 30.68 1.91 5.43
N TYR A 503 30.62 0.58 5.46
CA TYR A 503 31.67 -0.29 6.01
C TYR A 503 31.90 -1.52 5.13
N GLN A 504 33.05 -2.19 5.27
CA GLN A 504 33.31 -3.41 4.50
C GLN A 504 32.48 -4.58 5.03
N GLN A 505 31.76 -5.24 4.13
CA GLN A 505 31.02 -6.47 4.41
C GLN A 505 31.63 -7.64 3.66
N SER A 506 31.67 -8.79 4.31
CA SER A 506 32.05 -10.08 3.71
C SER A 506 30.84 -10.79 3.10
N TYR A 507 31.09 -11.88 2.36
CA TYR A 507 30.00 -12.77 1.93
C TYR A 507 29.28 -13.41 3.11
N ASN A 508 30.00 -13.77 4.17
CA ASN A 508 29.41 -14.32 5.38
C ASN A 508 28.49 -13.31 6.10
N ASP A 509 28.85 -12.03 6.14
CA ASP A 509 27.98 -10.96 6.65
C ASP A 509 26.69 -10.85 5.85
N GLY A 510 26.80 -10.83 4.51
CA GLY A 510 25.64 -10.78 3.62
C GLY A 510 24.72 -11.99 3.78
N ALA A 511 25.29 -13.19 3.90
CA ALA A 511 24.56 -14.43 4.12
C ALA A 511 23.75 -14.39 5.42
N ARG A 512 24.37 -13.90 6.51
CA ARG A 512 23.72 -13.78 7.82
C ARG A 512 22.56 -12.79 7.78
N ARG A 513 22.74 -11.62 7.14
CA ARG A 513 21.68 -10.61 6.99
C ARG A 513 20.47 -11.17 6.25
N ILE A 514 20.70 -11.92 5.17
CA ILE A 514 19.63 -12.62 4.43
C ILE A 514 18.92 -13.64 5.33
N GLU A 515 19.68 -14.51 6.01
CA GLU A 515 19.10 -15.56 6.87
C GLU A 515 18.30 -15.01 8.04
N GLN A 516 18.67 -13.87 8.60
CA GLN A 516 17.99 -13.26 9.74
C GLN A 516 16.80 -12.39 9.34
N SER A 517 16.71 -11.99 8.07
CA SER A 517 15.64 -11.14 7.56
C SER A 517 14.24 -11.75 7.77
N LYS A 518 13.25 -10.86 7.95
CA LYS A 518 11.82 -11.21 7.93
C LYS A 518 11.28 -11.30 6.50
N SER A 519 11.85 -10.49 5.61
CA SER A 519 11.61 -10.43 4.17
C SER A 519 12.84 -9.80 3.50
N LEU A 520 13.02 -10.09 2.21
CA LEU A 520 14.01 -9.41 1.36
C LEU A 520 13.45 -8.17 0.66
N ALA A 521 12.16 -7.87 0.83
CA ALA A 521 11.57 -6.65 0.29
C ALA A 521 12.25 -5.41 0.88
N THR A 522 12.66 -4.50 0.01
CA THR A 522 13.28 -3.23 0.38
C THR A 522 12.70 -2.09 -0.45
N GLU A 523 12.60 -0.92 0.17
CA GLU A 523 12.03 0.28 -0.45
C GLU A 523 13.10 1.17 -1.09
N LYS A 524 14.35 1.04 -0.66
CA LYS A 524 15.48 1.87 -1.11
C LYS A 524 16.63 0.98 -1.55
N VAL A 525 17.17 1.28 -2.73
CA VAL A 525 18.27 0.52 -3.35
C VAL A 525 19.31 1.49 -3.89
N GLU A 526 20.57 1.31 -3.48
CA GLU A 526 21.71 2.00 -4.08
C GLU A 526 22.07 1.34 -5.41
N LYS A 527 21.70 1.99 -6.53
CA LYS A 527 21.79 1.39 -7.88
C LYS A 527 23.18 0.84 -8.23
N GLY A 528 24.25 1.60 -7.96
CA GLY A 528 25.62 1.16 -8.28
C GLY A 528 26.05 -0.07 -7.50
N LEU A 529 25.71 -0.12 -6.22
CA LEU A 529 25.98 -1.26 -5.36
C LEU A 529 25.13 -2.49 -5.76
N TYR A 530 23.86 -2.28 -6.07
CA TYR A 530 22.95 -3.33 -6.52
C TYR A 530 23.47 -4.07 -7.76
N GLU A 531 23.88 -3.34 -8.82
CA GLU A 531 24.40 -3.97 -10.03
C GLU A 531 25.69 -4.78 -9.74
N SER A 532 26.57 -4.24 -8.88
CA SER A 532 27.78 -4.95 -8.47
C SER A 532 27.49 -6.23 -7.68
N LEU A 533 26.54 -6.19 -6.74
CA LEU A 533 26.14 -7.36 -5.97
C LEU A 533 25.45 -8.40 -6.85
N LYS A 534 24.61 -7.95 -7.78
CA LYS A 534 23.92 -8.80 -8.75
C LYS A 534 24.92 -9.57 -9.61
N GLU A 535 25.92 -8.89 -10.16
CA GLU A 535 26.99 -9.53 -10.95
C GLU A 535 27.76 -10.57 -10.12
N LYS A 536 28.11 -10.25 -8.88
CA LYS A 536 28.81 -11.18 -7.97
C LYS A 536 27.98 -12.41 -7.64
N PHE A 537 26.70 -12.23 -7.32
CA PHE A 537 25.81 -13.34 -6.98
C PHE A 537 25.45 -14.19 -8.20
N THR A 538 25.25 -13.59 -9.37
CA THR A 538 25.11 -14.34 -10.63
C THR A 538 26.35 -15.19 -10.89
N SER A 539 27.55 -14.62 -10.78
CA SER A 539 28.81 -15.35 -10.96
C SER A 539 28.97 -16.50 -9.97
N LEU A 540 28.59 -16.28 -8.70
CA LEU A 540 28.61 -17.34 -7.68
C LEU A 540 27.72 -18.51 -8.06
N VAL A 541 26.49 -18.24 -8.48
CA VAL A 541 25.54 -19.31 -8.83
C VAL A 541 25.94 -20.00 -10.13
N GLU A 542 26.48 -19.28 -11.10
CA GLU A 542 27.01 -19.86 -12.35
C GLU A 542 28.23 -20.76 -12.11
N SER A 543 29.03 -20.48 -11.08
CA SER A 543 30.18 -21.31 -10.71
C SER A 543 29.78 -22.68 -10.12
N LYS A 544 28.61 -22.75 -9.47
CA LYS A 544 28.05 -23.96 -8.85
C LYS A 544 26.54 -24.05 -9.15
N PRO A 545 26.15 -24.28 -10.42
CA PRO A 545 24.76 -24.20 -10.83
C PRO A 545 23.99 -25.43 -10.35
N LYS A 546 22.75 -25.21 -9.93
CA LYS A 546 21.79 -26.28 -9.63
C LYS A 546 20.62 -26.20 -10.59
N LYS A 547 20.49 -27.21 -11.45
CA LYS A 547 19.47 -27.25 -12.51
C LYS A 547 18.05 -27.13 -11.97
N GLU A 548 17.80 -27.69 -10.79
CA GLU A 548 16.52 -27.61 -10.05
C GLU A 548 16.10 -26.18 -9.68
N HIS A 549 17.05 -25.24 -9.52
CA HIS A 549 16.75 -23.86 -9.13
C HIS A 549 16.83 -22.87 -10.30
N ALA A 550 17.25 -23.31 -11.48
CA ALA A 550 17.56 -22.41 -12.61
C ALA A 550 16.41 -21.47 -12.99
N LYS A 551 15.16 -21.93 -12.86
CA LYS A 551 13.96 -21.13 -13.17
C LYS A 551 13.74 -19.95 -12.22
N VAL A 552 14.03 -20.12 -10.93
CA VAL A 552 13.71 -19.12 -9.88
C VAL A 552 14.93 -18.34 -9.40
N MET A 553 16.13 -18.86 -9.65
CA MET A 553 17.39 -18.29 -9.18
C MET A 553 17.64 -16.84 -9.64
N PRO A 554 17.34 -16.42 -10.90
CA PRO A 554 17.53 -15.03 -11.30
C PRO A 554 16.75 -14.05 -10.42
N GLY A 555 15.51 -14.41 -10.05
CA GLY A 555 14.69 -13.60 -9.13
C GLY A 555 15.25 -13.60 -7.71
N VAL A 556 15.76 -14.74 -7.23
CA VAL A 556 16.40 -14.84 -5.91
C VAL A 556 17.67 -13.97 -5.82
N VAL A 557 18.50 -13.99 -6.87
CA VAL A 557 19.69 -13.13 -6.97
C VAL A 557 19.28 -11.67 -6.97
N ASP A 558 18.26 -11.31 -7.74
CA ASP A 558 17.74 -9.93 -7.81
C ASP A 558 17.24 -9.43 -6.44
N ASP A 559 16.38 -10.20 -5.79
CA ASP A 559 15.81 -9.89 -4.46
C ASP A 559 16.91 -9.74 -3.41
N ALA A 560 17.86 -10.69 -3.35
CA ALA A 560 18.99 -10.66 -2.40
C ALA A 560 19.94 -9.48 -2.66
N SER A 561 20.21 -9.16 -3.93
CA SER A 561 21.08 -8.03 -4.31
C SER A 561 20.46 -6.71 -3.92
N LYS A 562 19.16 -6.51 -4.20
CA LYS A 562 18.42 -5.30 -3.80
C LYS A 562 18.42 -5.13 -2.28
N PHE A 563 18.09 -6.20 -1.55
CA PHE A 563 18.08 -6.20 -0.09
C PHE A 563 19.43 -5.75 0.51
N LEU A 564 20.53 -6.36 0.04
CA LEU A 564 21.87 -6.03 0.55
C LEU A 564 22.38 -4.68 0.06
N ALA A 565 21.92 -4.18 -1.09
CA ALA A 565 22.23 -2.85 -1.62
C ALA A 565 21.46 -1.71 -0.95
N SER A 566 21.07 -1.88 0.32
CA SER A 566 20.44 -0.82 1.10
C SER A 566 21.40 0.39 1.23
N PRO A 567 20.92 1.63 1.06
CA PRO A 567 21.75 2.82 1.17
C PRO A 567 22.23 3.06 2.61
N LEU A 568 23.10 4.05 2.79
CA LEU A 568 23.51 4.52 4.12
C LEU A 568 22.29 4.85 4.98
N PRO A 569 22.29 4.46 6.26
CA PRO A 569 21.13 4.70 7.13
C PRO A 569 21.01 6.20 7.46
N GLU A 570 19.85 6.77 7.15
CA GLU A 570 19.49 8.17 7.36
C GLU A 570 18.57 8.32 8.58
N THR A 571 17.68 7.35 8.78
CA THR A 571 16.69 7.33 9.86
C THR A 571 17.20 6.59 11.10
N ASP A 572 16.51 6.76 12.22
CA ASP A 572 16.85 6.06 13.46
C ASP A 572 16.48 4.57 13.37
N GLU A 573 15.42 4.20 12.64
CA GLU A 573 15.10 2.80 12.34
C GLU A 573 16.22 2.12 11.53
N GLU A 574 16.68 2.75 10.45
CA GLU A 574 17.75 2.20 9.61
C GLU A 574 19.05 2.03 10.41
N LYS A 575 19.39 2.98 11.30
CA LYS A 575 20.56 2.87 12.18
C LYS A 575 20.44 1.72 13.18
N ARG A 576 19.24 1.50 13.76
CA ARG A 576 18.97 0.36 14.65
C ARG A 576 19.17 -0.96 13.92
N GLN A 577 18.67 -1.06 12.70
CA GLN A 577 18.83 -2.26 11.90
C GLN A 577 20.31 -2.52 11.60
N VAL A 578 21.08 -1.51 11.19
CA VAL A 578 22.52 -1.66 10.97
C VAL A 578 23.25 -2.08 12.25
N LEU A 579 22.89 -1.51 13.40
CA LEU A 579 23.49 -1.93 14.67
C LEU A 579 23.13 -3.37 15.05
N ALA A 580 21.89 -3.79 14.83
CA ALA A 580 21.46 -5.17 15.05
C ALA A 580 22.22 -6.16 14.14
N ASP A 581 22.41 -5.81 12.87
CA ASP A 581 23.20 -6.58 11.90
C ASP A 581 24.67 -6.70 12.35
N LEU A 582 25.25 -5.63 12.88
CA LEU A 582 26.61 -5.64 13.44
C LEU A 582 26.73 -6.51 14.69
N MET A 583 25.74 -6.43 15.59
CA MET A 583 25.72 -7.26 16.80
C MET A 583 25.58 -8.74 16.47
N ALA A 584 24.74 -9.08 15.49
CA ALA A 584 24.56 -10.44 15.02
C ALA A 584 25.86 -11.11 14.53
N ARG A 585 26.94 -10.35 14.26
CA ARG A 585 28.26 -10.90 13.92
C ARG A 585 28.89 -11.74 15.02
N LYS A 586 28.56 -11.44 16.28
CA LYS A 586 28.97 -12.22 17.45
C LYS A 586 27.99 -13.34 17.80
N GLU A 587 26.95 -13.54 16.98
CA GLU A 587 26.01 -14.65 17.07
C GLU A 587 25.43 -14.82 18.49
N ASP A 588 25.57 -16.02 19.06
CA ASP A 588 25.05 -16.38 20.38
C ASP A 588 26.07 -16.14 21.51
N GLU A 589 27.16 -15.40 21.25
CA GLU A 589 28.04 -14.93 22.32
C GLU A 589 27.24 -14.15 23.36
N ILE A 590 27.50 -14.44 24.64
CA ILE A 590 26.82 -13.77 25.74
C ILE A 590 27.31 -12.33 25.81
N MET A 591 26.39 -11.39 25.58
CA MET A 591 26.67 -9.96 25.70
C MET A 591 26.68 -9.51 27.17
N ARG A 592 25.73 -10.02 27.97
CA ARG A 592 25.62 -9.72 29.40
C ARG A 592 24.89 -10.84 30.16
N THR A 593 25.21 -10.97 31.44
CA THR A 593 24.51 -11.85 32.39
C THR A 593 24.09 -11.02 33.60
N GLU A 594 22.85 -11.16 34.03
CA GLU A 594 22.34 -10.54 35.27
C GLU A 594 21.48 -11.56 36.03
N GLY A 595 21.99 -12.05 37.16
CA GLY A 595 21.37 -13.15 37.88
C GLY A 595 21.24 -14.40 37.00
N ILE A 596 20.01 -14.89 36.82
CA ILE A 596 19.70 -16.04 35.96
C ILE A 596 19.49 -15.67 34.48
N TYR A 597 19.38 -14.38 34.18
CA TYR A 597 19.12 -13.91 32.82
C TYR A 597 20.43 -13.70 32.06
N LYS A 598 20.48 -14.26 30.85
CA LYS A 598 21.58 -14.07 29.89
C LYS A 598 20.98 -13.50 28.62
N ILE A 599 21.69 -12.58 27.99
CA ILE A 599 21.32 -12.05 26.69
C ILE A 599 22.50 -12.19 25.72
N THR A 600 22.25 -12.76 24.55
CA THR A 600 23.26 -12.86 23.49
C THR A 600 23.34 -11.57 22.68
N TYR A 601 24.39 -11.40 21.88
CA TYR A 601 24.48 -10.26 20.96
C TYR A 601 23.33 -10.26 19.93
N THR A 602 22.93 -11.43 19.43
CA THR A 602 21.80 -11.55 18.49
C THR A 602 20.48 -11.13 19.15
N GLU A 603 20.20 -11.63 20.35
CA GLU A 603 19.00 -11.24 21.12
C GLU A 603 18.99 -9.75 21.44
N ALA A 604 20.13 -9.22 21.87
CA ALA A 604 20.28 -7.80 22.12
C ALA A 604 20.01 -6.97 20.86
N GLY A 605 20.57 -7.35 19.71
CA GLY A 605 20.30 -6.68 18.43
C GLY A 605 18.82 -6.64 18.07
N GLN A 606 18.07 -7.72 18.29
CA GLN A 606 16.62 -7.75 18.07
C GLN A 606 15.87 -6.80 19.02
N ASP A 607 16.30 -6.73 20.28
CA ASP A 607 15.70 -5.82 21.27
C ASP A 607 15.94 -4.33 20.90
N ILE A 608 17.08 -4.01 20.27
CA ILE A 608 17.39 -2.65 19.79
C ILE A 608 16.40 -2.16 18.73
N ILE A 609 16.04 -3.04 17.78
CA ILE A 609 15.10 -2.69 16.69
C ILE A 609 13.76 -2.23 17.28
N HIS A 610 13.32 -2.88 18.36
CA HIS A 610 12.01 -2.66 18.99
C HIS A 610 12.03 -1.72 20.20
N ALA A 611 13.18 -1.14 20.56
CA ALA A 611 13.32 -0.32 21.75
C ALA A 611 12.50 0.99 21.67
N PRO A 612 11.85 1.44 22.75
CA PRO A 612 11.13 2.71 22.77
C PRO A 612 12.08 3.90 22.56
N VAL A 613 11.63 4.92 21.83
CA VAL A 613 12.37 6.18 21.63
C VAL A 613 12.21 7.08 22.85
N GLY A 614 13.21 7.91 23.17
CA GLY A 614 13.05 9.01 24.13
C GLY A 614 13.37 8.71 25.59
N VAL A 615 13.48 7.44 26.00
CA VAL A 615 13.85 7.11 27.39
C VAL A 615 15.37 7.06 27.52
N THR A 616 15.95 8.00 28.28
CA THR A 616 17.40 8.20 28.40
C THR A 616 17.96 7.94 29.81
N THR A 617 17.08 7.72 30.79
CA THR A 617 17.44 7.48 32.19
C THR A 617 17.58 5.97 32.44
N ALA A 618 18.77 5.51 32.82
CA ALA A 618 18.99 4.14 33.29
C ALA A 618 18.89 4.10 34.81
N ARG A 619 18.27 3.06 35.36
CA ARG A 619 18.25 2.84 36.83
C ARG A 619 19.63 2.40 37.35
N ASP A 620 20.43 1.76 36.50
CA ASP A 620 21.80 1.32 36.78
C ASP A 620 22.77 1.91 35.73
N GLU A 621 23.55 2.91 36.13
CA GLU A 621 24.53 3.56 35.26
C GLU A 621 25.81 2.72 35.03
N ASN A 622 26.08 1.68 35.84
CA ASN A 622 27.18 0.74 35.59
C ASN A 622 26.80 -0.25 34.48
N ALA A 623 25.62 -0.88 34.63
CA ALA A 623 25.03 -1.73 33.58
C ALA A 623 24.98 -1.01 32.24
N LYS A 624 24.64 0.28 32.28
CA LYS A 624 24.60 1.14 31.11
C LYS A 624 25.96 1.29 30.43
N ARG A 625 27.02 1.52 31.21
CA ARG A 625 28.39 1.62 30.68
C ARG A 625 28.87 0.29 30.10
N GLU A 626 28.59 -0.83 30.74
CA GLU A 626 28.96 -2.17 30.25
C GLU A 626 28.33 -2.48 28.90
N ILE A 627 27.00 -2.34 28.80
CA ILE A 627 26.28 -2.57 27.54
C ILE A 627 26.78 -1.61 26.45
N HIS A 628 27.07 -0.36 26.78
CA HIS A 628 27.61 0.61 25.84
C HIS A 628 28.97 0.19 25.27
N GLU A 629 29.89 -0.29 26.11
CA GLU A 629 31.19 -0.79 25.65
C GLU A 629 31.05 -2.08 24.83
N SER A 630 30.15 -3.00 25.21
CA SER A 630 29.85 -4.19 24.40
C SER A 630 29.32 -3.83 23.01
N ILE A 631 28.41 -2.85 22.92
CA ILE A 631 27.87 -2.35 21.65
C ILE A 631 28.97 -1.67 20.80
N LYS A 632 29.80 -0.81 21.40
CA LYS A 632 30.93 -0.20 20.69
C LYS A 632 31.88 -1.24 20.12
N SER A 633 32.10 -2.34 20.83
CA SER A 633 33.02 -3.41 20.41
C SER A 633 32.62 -4.13 19.12
N VAL A 634 31.37 -3.98 18.64
CA VAL A 634 30.91 -4.56 17.37
C VAL A 634 30.90 -3.56 16.22
N ILE A 635 31.12 -2.28 16.49
CA ILE A 635 31.11 -1.23 15.47
C ILE A 635 32.49 -1.20 14.79
N PRO A 636 32.55 -1.31 13.44
CA PRO A 636 33.81 -1.24 12.72
C PRO A 636 34.55 0.10 12.89
N ASP A 637 35.88 0.10 12.74
CA ASP A 637 36.74 1.27 12.92
C ASP A 637 36.66 2.29 11.75
N GLU A 638 35.82 2.04 10.76
CA GLU A 638 35.57 2.94 9.65
C GLU A 638 34.84 4.20 10.11
N LYS A 639 35.54 5.34 9.97
CA LYS A 639 35.03 6.67 10.34
C LYS A 639 33.61 6.95 9.83
N LYS A 640 33.27 6.50 8.62
CA LYS A 640 31.95 6.75 8.01
C LYS A 640 30.82 6.11 8.81
N ILE A 641 30.92 4.82 9.17
CA ILE A 641 29.89 4.16 9.98
C ILE A 641 29.92 4.65 11.43
N GLN A 642 31.11 4.91 11.98
CA GLN A 642 31.24 5.52 13.30
C GLN A 642 30.50 6.85 13.35
N ASP A 643 30.76 7.78 12.43
CA ASP A 643 30.14 9.11 12.42
C ASP A 643 28.62 9.04 12.21
N ILE A 644 28.12 8.05 11.45
CA ILE A 644 26.67 7.81 11.25
C ILE A 644 25.98 7.37 12.55
N LEU A 645 26.64 6.49 13.32
CA LEU A 645 26.13 6.00 14.60
C LEU A 645 26.48 6.95 15.77
N LYS A 646 27.41 7.89 15.57
CA LYS A 646 27.86 8.90 16.53
C LYS A 646 26.82 10.01 16.68
N GLY A 647 25.88 9.77 17.59
CA GLY A 647 24.74 10.67 17.84
C GLY A 647 23.43 9.91 17.93
N PHE A 648 23.38 8.69 17.38
CA PHE A 648 22.43 7.66 17.80
C PHE A 648 22.86 7.21 19.19
N SER A 649 22.63 8.06 20.19
CA SER A 649 23.20 7.87 21.51
C SER A 649 22.79 6.48 21.99
N VAL A 650 23.77 5.68 22.35
CA VAL A 650 23.58 4.36 22.94
C VAL A 650 22.67 4.46 24.19
N ALA A 651 22.48 5.67 24.74
CA ALA A 651 21.47 5.98 25.76
C ALA A 651 20.00 5.70 25.37
N TYR A 652 19.60 5.73 24.08
CA TYR A 652 18.24 5.37 23.64
C TYR A 652 18.00 3.86 23.54
N VAL A 653 19.08 3.12 23.29
CA VAL A 653 19.14 1.68 23.04
C VAL A 653 19.11 0.90 24.36
N LEU A 654 19.70 1.51 25.38
CA LEU A 654 19.96 0.95 26.70
C LEU A 654 18.70 0.66 27.52
N THR A 655 17.62 1.41 27.33
CA THR A 655 16.44 1.28 28.20
C THR A 655 15.62 0.02 27.93
N GLY A 656 15.50 -0.41 26.66
CA GLY A 656 14.81 -1.66 26.31
C GLY A 656 15.56 -2.90 26.81
N LEU A 657 16.88 -2.87 26.65
CA LEU A 657 17.81 -3.91 27.13
C LEU A 657 17.89 -3.97 28.65
N ILE A 658 17.94 -2.82 29.34
CA ILE A 658 17.94 -2.78 30.81
C ILE A 658 16.59 -3.23 31.38
N MET A 659 15.45 -2.81 30.82
CA MET A 659 14.12 -3.21 31.34
C MET A 659 13.88 -4.73 31.32
N ARG A 660 14.46 -5.46 30.38
CA ARG A 660 14.32 -6.93 30.30
C ARG A 660 15.25 -7.68 31.27
N ILE A 661 16.39 -7.08 31.59
CA ILE A 661 17.44 -7.69 32.41
C ILE A 661 17.25 -7.34 33.90
N THR A 662 16.64 -6.19 34.22
CA THR A 662 16.17 -5.84 35.57
C THR A 662 14.63 -5.94 35.66
N PRO A 663 14.02 -7.13 35.76
CA PRO A 663 12.61 -7.21 36.15
C PRO A 663 12.53 -6.64 37.57
N SER A 664 11.90 -5.48 37.71
CA SER A 664 11.52 -5.03 39.03
C SER A 664 10.60 -6.09 39.62
N THR A 665 10.94 -6.56 40.81
CA THR A 665 9.99 -7.14 41.75
C THR A 665 8.68 -6.35 41.68
N CYS A 666 7.63 -6.98 41.15
CA CYS A 666 6.27 -6.48 41.33
C CYS A 666 6.01 -6.40 42.84
N LEU A 667 5.81 -5.18 43.33
CA LEU A 667 5.00 -4.88 44.51
C LEU A 667 3.99 -3.83 44.10
#